data_AF-A0A2A4SWM5-F1
#
_entry.id   AF-A0A2A4SWM5-F1
#
_cell.length_a   1.000
_cell.length_b   1.000
_cell.length_c   1.000
_cell.angle_alpha   90.00
_cell.angle_beta   90.00
_cell.angle_gamma   90.00
#
_symmetry.space_group_name_H-M   'P 1'
#
loop_
_entity.id
_entity.type
_entity.pdbx_description
1 polymer ?
#
loop_
_entity_poly.entity_id
_entity_poly.type
_entity_poly.pdbx_seq_one_letter_code
_entity_poly.pdbx_strand_id
1 'polypeptide(L)'
;MSNIFNHDCLLRALRSEQESLAVWGAYQMLSAEQIEIKKYLLSFLESPFADLNEAGIRKIAELGAEEFATHIIKFFRESEGQLKYSAGLALAKFPNDFSRNLLQNWFYELLSGDQATRIELEASTHAFLAIARDKNFPIVIRFLGETQSEGIKSSILLATLLPFCETREELQQALEHFFILRDLYSDPELSFQLTDHLGNSEVTDWISRNISRGYSVSSIYEQCFTLLGIQASVVDRHRWLEIEKSYLTYEGLHNNKIRNAQKLLENLKKWVDSLLEQNLSLPVTGKSGWLLESYCQHHELFTQTIPKILEMESHFLLSLPLLVTLESHFELWMRQPAEHLSQIANYFHSSLLTTEHRERILTLFFPNKINWTEQEVKITQDATDLLENCSNNEILWKFYRKELLGFDLPWPTVFPNPDYSEQLATGLFCIYFYNFTHYVEREDKVAVDYALLLFQLLPQKKVIALIQEHFDYLHQQHTEGLYQTIEYLPDAAFVPHLLKNYQHEEYDVVLLIAQICEIYELEIPQQILQDLESLRKSETGSRGIQKRLRLHCDICNHSFQYFVECIYVDEGAILRMNKLTQDSLWVPREFQCKRCNGKLPFQLSENQLEELTLQSRVDRKLKNLPQSQGTIVGQKILLIDFPRFKNKTYNPQDFEDLVHRYEGNNQANPNDLTLLWIKKAKLCKAMRQWTDCRKVLLKVEAIAEMEIDWVFLLGQANYKLNLFAESRKYFDWIVKVGVTEIGSGPYNSLIEQSAYFIKIMDSEQSKRARFRVIEGKK
;
A
#
# COMPACT_ATOMS: atom_id res chain seq x y z
N MET A 1 -29.19 11.18 3.56
CA MET A 1 -29.17 10.70 2.17
C MET A 1 -30.28 9.68 2.04
N SER A 2 -31.26 9.85 1.16
CA SER A 2 -32.37 8.89 1.01
C SER A 2 -31.86 7.58 0.41
N ASN A 3 -32.23 6.43 0.99
CA ASN A 3 -31.75 5.11 0.57
C ASN A 3 -31.84 4.91 -0.96
N ILE A 4 -30.67 4.67 -1.55
CA ILE A 4 -30.48 4.45 -2.99
C ILE A 4 -31.05 3.10 -3.42
N PHE A 5 -31.28 2.18 -2.49
CA PHE A 5 -31.85 0.87 -2.75
C PHE A 5 -33.04 0.61 -1.85
N ASN A 6 -33.98 -0.21 -2.31
CA ASN A 6 -35.06 -0.68 -1.43
C ASN A 6 -34.44 -1.48 -0.27
N HIS A 7 -34.95 -1.32 0.94
CA HIS A 7 -34.49 -2.05 2.12
C HIS A 7 -34.54 -3.58 1.92
N ASP A 8 -35.58 -4.09 1.26
CA ASP A 8 -35.69 -5.52 0.94
C ASP A 8 -34.59 -5.99 0.00
N CYS A 9 -34.10 -5.09 -0.86
CA CYS A 9 -33.02 -5.37 -1.79
C CYS A 9 -31.68 -5.50 -1.07
N LEU A 10 -31.38 -4.56 -0.18
CA LEU A 10 -30.15 -4.57 0.62
C LEU A 10 -30.12 -5.77 1.59
N LEU A 11 -31.26 -6.10 2.18
CA LEU A 11 -31.40 -7.28 3.04
C LEU A 11 -31.17 -8.59 2.28
N ARG A 12 -31.69 -8.72 1.07
CA ARG A 12 -31.43 -9.89 0.21
C ARG A 12 -29.94 -10.00 -0.12
N ALA A 13 -29.32 -8.90 -0.53
CA ALA A 13 -27.90 -8.88 -0.82
C ALA A 13 -27.06 -9.30 0.39
N LEU A 14 -27.31 -8.69 1.57
CA LEU A 14 -26.63 -9.02 2.84
C LEU A 14 -26.77 -10.51 3.22
N ARG A 15 -27.89 -11.14 2.88
CA ARG A 15 -28.19 -12.55 3.17
C ARG A 15 -27.78 -13.52 2.05
N SER A 16 -27.14 -13.03 0.99
CA SER A 16 -26.67 -13.88 -0.10
C SER A 16 -25.63 -14.88 0.42
N GLU A 17 -25.64 -16.08 -0.17
CA GLU A 17 -24.59 -17.09 0.05
C GLU A 17 -23.27 -16.72 -0.67
N GLN A 18 -23.30 -15.72 -1.55
CA GLN A 18 -22.12 -15.18 -2.20
C GLN A 18 -21.51 -14.04 -1.37
N GLU A 19 -20.29 -14.25 -0.87
CA GLU A 19 -19.60 -13.30 0.00
C GLU A 19 -19.49 -11.89 -0.61
N SER A 20 -19.16 -11.77 -1.89
CA SER A 20 -19.03 -10.47 -2.55
C SER A 20 -20.35 -9.68 -2.58
N LEU A 21 -21.48 -10.36 -2.76
CA LEU A 21 -22.80 -9.72 -2.75
C LEU A 21 -23.24 -9.37 -1.32
N ALA A 22 -22.93 -10.23 -0.35
CA ALA A 22 -23.18 -9.96 1.07
C ALA A 22 -22.36 -8.77 1.59
N VAL A 23 -21.08 -8.69 1.23
CA VAL A 23 -20.19 -7.55 1.51
C VAL A 23 -20.69 -6.27 0.85
N TRP A 24 -21.15 -6.35 -0.41
CA TRP A 24 -21.75 -5.20 -1.07
C TRP A 24 -23.02 -4.71 -0.33
N GLY A 25 -23.95 -5.62 0.00
CA GLY A 25 -25.16 -5.28 0.75
C GLY A 25 -24.84 -4.67 2.11
N ALA A 26 -23.85 -5.22 2.81
CA ALA A 26 -23.34 -4.69 4.07
C ALA A 26 -22.76 -3.28 3.93
N TYR A 27 -21.91 -3.04 2.92
CA TYR A 27 -21.31 -1.73 2.66
C TYR A 27 -22.39 -0.67 2.40
N GLN A 28 -23.37 -0.97 1.53
CA GLN A 28 -24.47 -0.06 1.23
C GLN A 28 -25.31 0.25 2.48
N MET A 29 -25.58 -0.77 3.32
CA MET A 29 -26.28 -0.56 4.59
C MET A 29 -25.47 0.26 5.60
N LEU A 30 -24.15 0.08 5.67
CA LEU A 30 -23.25 0.84 6.55
C LEU A 30 -23.16 2.33 6.18
N SER A 31 -23.39 2.65 4.91
CA SER A 31 -23.45 4.02 4.39
C SER A 31 -24.79 4.74 4.66
N ALA A 32 -25.82 4.03 5.14
CA ALA A 32 -27.13 4.60 5.44
C ALA A 32 -27.13 5.48 6.72
N GLU A 33 -28.15 6.32 6.90
CA GLU A 33 -28.26 7.18 8.09
C GLU A 33 -28.31 6.34 9.38
N GLN A 34 -27.66 6.82 10.45
CA GLN A 34 -27.44 6.10 11.71
C GLN A 34 -28.70 5.50 12.37
N ILE A 35 -29.87 6.10 12.15
CA ILE A 35 -31.14 5.64 12.75
C ILE A 35 -31.72 4.46 11.96
N GLU A 36 -31.47 4.39 10.66
CA GLU A 36 -32.00 3.33 9.80
C GLU A 36 -31.19 2.05 9.92
N ILE A 37 -29.87 2.16 10.04
CA ILE A 37 -28.99 1.00 10.13
C ILE A 37 -29.24 0.13 11.37
N LYS A 38 -29.68 0.75 12.47
CA LYS A 38 -29.96 0.07 13.75
C LYS A 38 -30.93 -1.11 13.61
N LYS A 39 -31.86 -1.04 12.65
CA LYS A 39 -32.83 -2.11 12.34
C LYS A 39 -32.21 -3.35 11.69
N TYR A 40 -31.02 -3.20 11.09
CA TYR A 40 -30.36 -4.23 10.29
C TYR A 40 -29.17 -4.88 10.99
N LEU A 41 -28.69 -4.32 12.11
CA LEU A 41 -27.52 -4.82 12.84
C LEU A 41 -27.66 -6.31 13.21
N LEU A 42 -28.87 -6.80 13.51
CA LEU A 42 -29.07 -8.23 13.75
C LEU A 42 -28.70 -9.09 12.53
N SER A 43 -29.02 -8.65 11.32
CA SER A 43 -28.68 -9.39 10.09
C SER A 43 -27.17 -9.41 9.81
N PHE A 44 -26.42 -8.40 10.26
CA PHE A 44 -24.95 -8.46 10.24
C PHE A 44 -24.43 -9.52 11.20
N LEU A 45 -25.00 -9.60 12.40
CA LEU A 45 -24.64 -10.61 13.42
C LEU A 45 -25.08 -12.03 13.04
N GLU A 46 -26.10 -12.20 12.20
CA GLU A 46 -26.56 -13.50 11.72
C GLU A 46 -25.84 -13.99 10.46
N SER A 47 -24.99 -13.15 9.85
CA SER A 47 -24.24 -13.49 8.64
C SER A 47 -23.31 -14.69 8.85
N PRO A 48 -23.14 -15.58 7.86
CA PRO A 48 -22.14 -16.66 7.93
C PRO A 48 -20.70 -16.15 7.74
N PHE A 49 -20.51 -14.90 7.34
CA PHE A 49 -19.20 -14.31 7.06
C PHE A 49 -18.69 -13.50 8.26
N ALA A 50 -17.51 -13.88 8.78
CA ALA A 50 -16.91 -13.27 9.97
C ALA A 50 -16.66 -11.76 9.80
N ASP A 51 -16.23 -11.33 8.62
CA ASP A 51 -15.98 -9.92 8.30
C ASP A 51 -17.25 -9.06 8.44
N LEU A 52 -18.41 -9.63 8.09
CA LEU A 52 -19.70 -8.94 8.24
C LEU A 52 -20.16 -8.91 9.70
N ASN A 53 -19.91 -9.97 10.45
CA ASN A 53 -20.17 -9.97 11.89
C ASN A 53 -19.31 -8.90 12.57
N GLU A 54 -18.01 -8.81 12.23
CA GLU A 54 -17.09 -7.80 12.76
C GLU A 54 -17.54 -6.38 12.42
N ALA A 55 -17.90 -6.12 11.16
CA ALA A 55 -18.40 -4.82 10.74
C ALA A 55 -19.68 -4.42 11.52
N GLY A 56 -20.58 -5.38 11.74
CA GLY A 56 -21.77 -5.19 12.57
C GLY A 56 -21.45 -4.86 14.02
N ILE A 57 -20.52 -5.60 14.65
CA ILE A 57 -20.06 -5.36 16.02
C ILE A 57 -19.43 -3.98 16.16
N ARG A 58 -18.56 -3.60 15.23
CA ARG A 58 -17.94 -2.27 15.21
C ARG A 58 -19.00 -1.18 15.10
N LYS A 59 -20.01 -1.37 14.24
CA LYS A 59 -21.09 -0.39 14.08
C LYS A 59 -21.97 -0.27 15.31
N ILE A 60 -22.28 -1.39 15.99
CA ILE A 60 -22.97 -1.38 17.29
C ILE A 60 -22.18 -0.55 18.31
N ALA A 61 -20.86 -0.72 18.35
CA ALA A 61 -19.97 0.01 19.24
C ALA A 61 -19.89 1.51 18.92
N GLU A 62 -19.92 1.89 17.64
CA GLU A 62 -20.01 3.29 17.19
C GLU A 62 -21.33 3.95 17.58
N LEU A 63 -22.45 3.22 17.46
CA LEU A 63 -23.79 3.75 17.75
C LEU A 63 -24.17 3.71 19.23
N GLY A 64 -23.38 3.04 20.08
CA GLY A 64 -23.74 2.81 21.48
C GLY A 64 -25.03 2.00 21.64
N ALA A 65 -25.28 1.02 20.75
CA ALA A 65 -26.52 0.24 20.75
C ALA A 65 -26.47 -0.90 21.77
N GLU A 66 -26.60 -0.55 23.05
CA GLU A 66 -26.43 -1.47 24.20
C GLU A 66 -27.37 -2.67 24.19
N GLU A 67 -28.53 -2.59 23.53
CA GLU A 67 -29.47 -3.71 23.47
C GLU A 67 -28.93 -4.94 22.72
N PHE A 68 -27.86 -4.79 21.93
CA PHE A 68 -27.15 -5.89 21.27
C PHE A 68 -26.05 -6.52 22.14
N ALA A 69 -25.82 -6.02 23.36
CA ALA A 69 -24.73 -6.51 24.23
C ALA A 69 -24.78 -8.02 24.48
N THR A 70 -25.97 -8.62 24.57
CA THR A 70 -26.14 -10.08 24.73
C THR A 70 -25.61 -10.88 23.55
N HIS A 71 -25.79 -10.37 22.32
CA HIS A 71 -25.26 -11.00 21.11
C HIS A 71 -23.74 -10.86 21.05
N ILE A 72 -23.20 -9.69 21.41
CA ILE A 72 -21.75 -9.47 21.43
C ILE A 72 -21.08 -10.32 22.51
N ILE A 73 -21.71 -10.51 23.67
CA ILE A 73 -21.26 -11.45 24.70
C ILE A 73 -21.17 -12.88 24.15
N LYS A 74 -22.14 -13.30 23.33
CA LYS A 74 -22.12 -14.62 22.69
C LYS A 74 -20.91 -14.75 21.77
N PHE A 75 -20.67 -13.78 20.88
CA PHE A 75 -19.49 -13.76 20.02
C PHE A 75 -18.19 -13.80 20.82
N PHE A 76 -18.07 -12.97 21.86
CA PHE A 76 -16.89 -12.93 22.71
C PHE A 76 -16.57 -14.28 23.38
N ARG A 77 -17.59 -15.08 23.70
CA ARG A 77 -17.42 -16.37 24.37
C ARG A 77 -17.21 -17.54 23.42
N GLU A 78 -17.85 -17.51 22.26
CA GLU A 78 -17.91 -18.65 21.33
C GLU A 78 -16.93 -18.51 20.15
N SER A 79 -16.45 -17.31 19.85
CA SER A 79 -15.54 -17.05 18.71
C SER A 79 -14.08 -17.04 19.13
N GLU A 80 -13.21 -17.24 18.15
CA GLU A 80 -11.76 -17.11 18.29
C GLU A 80 -11.21 -16.03 17.35
N GLY A 81 -9.97 -15.59 17.57
CA GLY A 81 -9.29 -14.62 16.71
C GLY A 81 -9.97 -13.24 16.67
N GLN A 82 -9.92 -12.60 15.49
CA GLN A 82 -10.32 -11.21 15.28
C GLN A 82 -11.74 -10.88 15.77
N LEU A 83 -12.70 -11.79 15.54
CA LEU A 83 -14.10 -11.57 15.91
C LEU A 83 -14.30 -11.48 17.43
N LYS A 84 -13.56 -12.29 18.20
CA LYS A 84 -13.53 -12.19 19.67
C LYS A 84 -12.93 -10.86 20.12
N TYR A 85 -11.86 -10.40 19.46
CA TYR A 85 -11.17 -9.15 19.82
C TYR A 85 -12.08 -7.94 19.60
N SER A 86 -12.72 -7.87 18.43
CA SER A 86 -13.68 -6.82 18.09
C SER A 86 -14.90 -6.84 19.02
N ALA A 87 -15.39 -8.03 19.40
CA ALA A 87 -16.44 -8.16 20.41
C ALA A 87 -16.01 -7.63 21.79
N GLY A 88 -14.79 -7.94 22.23
CA GLY A 88 -14.24 -7.48 23.51
C GLY A 88 -14.10 -5.95 23.56
N LEU A 89 -13.56 -5.35 22.50
CA LEU A 89 -13.43 -3.90 22.36
C LEU A 89 -14.80 -3.20 22.32
N ALA A 90 -15.79 -3.80 21.64
CA ALA A 90 -17.14 -3.27 21.62
C ALA A 90 -17.79 -3.28 23.01
N LEU A 91 -17.68 -4.40 23.75
CA LEU A 91 -18.22 -4.53 25.12
C LEU A 91 -17.60 -3.53 26.09
N ALA A 92 -16.35 -3.11 25.86
CA ALA A 92 -15.68 -2.13 26.70
C ALA A 92 -16.31 -0.72 26.59
N LYS A 93 -17.01 -0.39 25.49
CA LYS A 93 -17.68 0.91 25.31
C LYS A 93 -18.98 1.05 26.10
N PHE A 94 -19.67 -0.06 26.40
CA PHE A 94 -20.89 -0.07 27.21
C PHE A 94 -20.79 -1.15 28.31
N PRO A 95 -19.93 -0.93 29.31
CA PRO A 95 -19.60 -1.95 30.28
C PRO A 95 -20.71 -2.11 31.33
N ASN A 96 -21.35 -3.28 31.34
CA ASN A 96 -22.21 -3.73 32.44
C ASN A 96 -21.41 -4.61 33.41
N ASP A 97 -21.95 -4.91 34.60
CA ASP A 97 -21.21 -5.67 35.62
C ASP A 97 -20.72 -7.05 35.11
N PHE A 98 -21.49 -7.68 34.23
CA PHE A 98 -21.13 -8.96 33.64
C PHE A 98 -20.01 -8.83 32.61
N SER A 99 -20.09 -7.88 31.67
CA SER A 99 -19.05 -7.66 30.65
C SER A 99 -17.74 -7.15 31.28
N ARG A 100 -17.82 -6.32 32.33
CA ARG A 100 -16.64 -5.93 33.13
C ARG A 100 -15.90 -7.15 33.66
N ASN A 101 -16.60 -8.05 34.35
CA ASN A 101 -15.98 -9.26 34.91
C ASN A 101 -15.39 -10.16 33.80
N LEU A 102 -16.07 -10.29 32.66
CA LEU A 102 -15.56 -11.06 31.52
C LEU A 102 -14.26 -10.47 30.95
N LEU A 103 -14.24 -9.16 30.69
CA LEU A 103 -13.06 -8.48 30.14
C LEU A 103 -11.89 -8.48 31.13
N GLN A 104 -12.18 -8.34 32.43
CA GLN A 104 -11.17 -8.47 33.48
C GLN A 104 -10.57 -9.87 33.51
N ASN A 105 -11.40 -10.91 33.53
CA ASN A 105 -10.92 -12.30 33.52
C ASN A 105 -10.10 -12.59 32.26
N TRP A 106 -10.55 -12.13 31.09
CA TRP A 106 -9.84 -12.29 29.83
C TRP A 106 -8.43 -11.70 29.88
N PHE A 107 -8.29 -10.49 30.42
CA PHE A 107 -6.97 -9.86 30.62
C PHE A 107 -6.08 -10.68 31.58
N TYR A 108 -6.59 -11.07 32.75
CA TYR A 108 -5.81 -11.84 33.73
C TYR A 108 -5.41 -13.23 33.22
N GLU A 109 -6.29 -13.91 32.48
CA GLU A 109 -6.01 -15.20 31.86
C GLU A 109 -4.89 -15.10 30.83
N LEU A 110 -4.91 -14.07 29.97
CA LEU A 110 -3.87 -13.86 28.95
C LEU A 110 -2.52 -13.47 29.53
N LEU A 111 -2.51 -12.67 30.60
CA LEU A 111 -1.26 -12.34 31.29
C LEU A 111 -0.62 -13.58 31.93
N SER A 112 -1.45 -14.45 32.51
CA SER A 112 -1.00 -15.68 33.17
C SER A 112 -0.66 -16.81 32.19
N GLY A 113 -1.12 -16.72 30.94
CA GLY A 113 -0.91 -17.74 29.91
C GLY A 113 0.36 -17.51 29.08
N ASP A 114 0.92 -18.61 28.56
CA ASP A 114 2.12 -18.58 27.71
C ASP A 114 1.81 -18.47 26.20
N GLN A 115 0.53 -18.54 25.80
CA GLN A 115 0.12 -18.67 24.39
C GLN A 115 -0.72 -17.49 23.86
N ALA A 116 -0.73 -16.33 24.53
CA ALA A 116 -1.45 -15.16 24.04
C ALA A 116 -0.82 -14.63 22.73
N THR A 117 -1.64 -14.39 21.71
CA THR A 117 -1.18 -13.70 20.51
C THR A 117 -0.99 -12.21 20.80
N ARG A 118 -0.14 -11.53 20.01
CA ARG A 118 0.11 -10.10 20.17
C ARG A 118 -1.18 -9.25 20.12
N ILE A 119 -2.01 -9.51 19.11
CA ILE A 119 -3.26 -8.79 18.86
C ILE A 119 -4.28 -9.06 19.98
N GLU A 120 -4.34 -10.29 20.49
CA GLU A 120 -5.24 -10.64 21.60
C GLU A 120 -4.88 -9.92 22.91
N LEU A 121 -3.58 -9.84 23.22
CA LEU A 121 -3.11 -9.13 24.42
C LEU A 121 -3.35 -7.62 24.30
N GLU A 122 -3.15 -7.05 23.11
CA GLU A 122 -3.43 -5.64 22.83
C GLU A 122 -4.91 -5.32 23.02
N ALA A 123 -5.79 -6.09 22.37
CA ALA A 123 -7.24 -5.90 22.45
C ALA A 123 -7.78 -6.08 23.88
N SER A 124 -7.29 -7.09 24.61
CA SER A 124 -7.71 -7.32 26.01
C SER A 124 -7.20 -6.25 26.96
N THR A 125 -5.96 -5.79 26.79
CA THR A 125 -5.38 -4.70 27.61
C THR A 125 -6.12 -3.39 27.36
N HIS A 126 -6.40 -3.06 26.10
CA HIS A 126 -7.17 -1.88 25.75
C HIS A 126 -8.59 -1.95 26.33
N ALA A 127 -9.28 -3.08 26.17
CA ALA A 127 -10.61 -3.29 26.73
C ALA A 127 -10.61 -3.18 28.27
N PHE A 128 -9.59 -3.74 28.94
CA PHE A 128 -9.41 -3.64 30.38
C PHE A 128 -9.18 -2.20 30.83
N LEU A 129 -8.33 -1.43 30.16
CA LEU A 129 -8.12 -0.02 30.47
C LEU A 129 -9.38 0.81 30.22
N ALA A 130 -10.12 0.55 29.14
CA ALA A 130 -11.31 1.31 28.77
C ALA A 130 -12.49 1.18 29.78
N ILE A 131 -12.69 0.02 30.42
CA ILE A 131 -13.83 -0.17 31.33
C ILE A 131 -13.73 0.60 32.67
N ALA A 132 -12.51 0.84 33.15
CA ALA A 132 -12.26 1.49 34.45
C ALA A 132 -10.82 2.03 34.54
N ARG A 133 -10.47 2.95 33.63
CA ARG A 133 -9.11 3.51 33.44
C ARG A 133 -8.41 3.84 34.76
N ASP A 134 -9.01 4.64 35.63
CA ASP A 134 -8.37 5.08 36.88
C ASP A 134 -8.03 3.95 37.85
N LYS A 135 -8.82 2.86 37.85
CA LYS A 135 -8.55 1.69 38.69
C LYS A 135 -7.57 0.73 38.03
N ASN A 136 -7.65 0.60 36.72
CA ASN A 136 -6.97 -0.43 35.96
C ASN A 136 -5.58 0.02 35.48
N PHE A 137 -5.36 1.32 35.26
CA PHE A 137 -4.07 1.86 34.83
C PHE A 137 -2.92 1.48 35.80
N PRO A 138 -3.05 1.68 37.13
CA PRO A 138 -1.98 1.26 38.06
C PRO A 138 -1.74 -0.25 38.08
N ILE A 139 -2.77 -1.05 37.77
CA ILE A 139 -2.67 -2.51 37.69
C ILE A 139 -1.83 -2.91 36.48
N VAL A 140 -2.09 -2.30 35.31
CA VAL A 140 -1.32 -2.55 34.10
C VAL A 140 0.15 -2.12 34.25
N ILE A 141 0.42 -0.95 34.86
CA ILE A 141 1.80 -0.54 35.20
C ILE A 141 2.50 -1.57 36.08
N ARG A 142 1.81 -2.07 37.13
CA ARG A 142 2.39 -3.09 38.00
C ARG A 142 2.75 -4.37 37.22
N PHE A 143 1.85 -4.86 36.38
CA PHE A 143 2.13 -6.03 35.54
C PHE A 143 3.22 -5.79 34.50
N LEU A 144 3.31 -4.58 33.94
CA LEU A 144 4.41 -4.20 33.06
C LEU A 144 5.76 -4.32 33.79
N GLY A 145 5.82 -3.94 35.07
CA GLY A 145 6.98 -4.14 35.92
C GLY A 145 7.27 -5.60 36.26
N GLU A 146 6.24 -6.42 36.51
CA GLU A 146 6.40 -7.85 36.83
C GLU A 146 6.80 -8.71 35.63
N THR A 147 6.40 -8.30 34.42
CA THR A 147 6.61 -9.07 33.17
C THR A 147 7.84 -8.64 32.38
N GLN A 148 8.71 -7.78 32.90
CA GLN A 148 9.84 -7.21 32.14
C GLN A 148 10.80 -8.23 31.51
N SER A 149 10.79 -9.49 31.96
CA SER A 149 11.54 -10.60 31.34
C SER A 149 10.87 -11.21 30.11
N GLU A 150 9.63 -10.84 29.80
CA GLU A 150 8.83 -11.28 28.65
C GLU A 150 8.63 -10.14 27.63
N GLY A 151 9.64 -9.93 26.76
CA GLY A 151 9.70 -8.74 25.91
C GLY A 151 8.47 -8.47 25.04
N ILE A 152 7.82 -9.52 24.52
CA ILE A 152 6.59 -9.38 23.73
C ILE A 152 5.44 -8.84 24.59
N LYS A 153 5.18 -9.45 25.76
CA LYS A 153 4.08 -9.02 26.63
C LYS A 153 4.32 -7.60 27.12
N SER A 154 5.53 -7.30 27.60
CA SER A 154 5.85 -5.96 28.09
C SER A 154 5.80 -4.89 27.01
N SER A 155 6.23 -5.19 25.78
CA SER A 155 6.09 -4.26 24.66
C SER A 155 4.63 -3.94 24.37
N ILE A 156 3.75 -4.94 24.31
CA ILE A 156 2.33 -4.75 24.04
C ILE A 156 1.64 -3.97 25.16
N LEU A 157 1.93 -4.32 26.41
CA LEU A 157 1.38 -3.61 27.57
C LEU A 157 1.82 -2.15 27.58
N LEU A 158 3.09 -1.86 27.30
CA LEU A 158 3.59 -0.50 27.21
C LEU A 158 2.88 0.27 26.08
N ALA A 159 2.86 -0.29 24.86
CA ALA A 159 2.22 0.34 23.69
C ALA A 159 0.76 0.68 23.97
N THR A 160 0.00 -0.27 24.50
CA THR A 160 -1.42 -0.11 24.79
C THR A 160 -1.66 0.89 25.93
N LEU A 161 -0.69 1.09 26.81
CA LEU A 161 -0.80 2.00 27.95
C LEU A 161 -0.49 3.46 27.60
N LEU A 162 0.40 3.71 26.62
CA LEU A 162 0.82 5.06 26.21
C LEU A 162 -0.36 6.00 25.85
N PRO A 163 -1.39 5.58 25.07
CA PRO A 163 -2.56 6.41 24.78
C PRO A 163 -3.35 6.82 26.02
N PHE A 164 -3.31 6.02 27.09
CA PHE A 164 -4.05 6.26 28.33
C PHE A 164 -3.30 7.14 29.32
N CYS A 165 -2.07 7.57 29.04
CA CYS A 165 -1.33 8.53 29.89
C CYS A 165 -1.92 9.94 29.76
N GLU A 166 -2.56 10.43 30.82
CA GLU A 166 -3.20 11.77 30.85
C GLU A 166 -2.39 12.76 31.70
N THR A 167 -1.71 12.27 32.73
CA THR A 167 -0.89 13.08 33.64
C THR A 167 0.60 12.92 33.38
N ARG A 168 1.38 13.87 33.92
CA ARG A 168 2.84 13.84 33.84
C ARG A 168 3.41 12.61 34.55
N GLU A 169 2.91 12.31 35.75
CA GLU A 169 3.36 11.21 36.59
C GLU A 169 3.14 9.85 35.92
N GLU A 170 1.97 9.66 35.30
CA GLU A 170 1.64 8.43 34.57
C GLU A 170 2.53 8.22 33.36
N LEU A 171 2.80 9.28 32.58
CA LEU A 171 3.70 9.20 31.44
C LEU A 171 5.14 8.90 31.89
N GLN A 172 5.59 9.52 32.99
CA GLN A 172 6.92 9.28 33.52
C GLN A 172 7.10 7.83 33.98
N GLN A 173 6.11 7.25 34.66
CA GLN A 173 6.11 5.83 35.04
C GLN A 173 6.17 4.89 33.83
N ALA A 174 5.38 5.17 32.78
CA ALA A 174 5.43 4.39 31.55
C ALA A 174 6.82 4.48 30.88
N LEU A 175 7.42 5.67 30.85
CA LEU A 175 8.73 5.91 30.25
C LEU A 175 9.88 5.26 31.05
N GLU A 176 9.78 5.15 32.37
CA GLU A 176 10.74 4.39 33.19
C GLU A 176 10.79 2.91 32.73
N HIS A 177 9.63 2.29 32.53
CA HIS A 177 9.56 0.93 31.98
C HIS A 177 10.05 0.86 30.53
N PHE A 178 9.74 1.86 29.69
CA PHE A 178 10.27 1.94 28.33
C PHE A 178 11.80 1.87 28.29
N PHE A 179 12.50 2.68 29.10
CA PHE A 179 13.96 2.69 29.09
C PHE A 179 14.56 1.35 29.53
N ILE A 180 13.94 0.69 30.51
CA ILE A 180 14.35 -0.65 30.97
C ILE A 180 14.17 -1.68 29.84
N LEU A 181 12.98 -1.72 29.22
CA LEU A 181 12.68 -2.70 28.17
C LEU A 181 13.54 -2.49 26.92
N ARG A 182 13.76 -1.22 26.55
CA ARG A 182 14.62 -0.85 25.42
C ARG A 182 16.05 -1.33 25.64
N ASP A 183 16.57 -1.22 26.86
CA ASP A 183 17.92 -1.71 27.21
C ASP A 183 17.99 -3.26 27.19
N LEU A 184 16.98 -3.93 27.75
CA LEU A 184 16.92 -5.39 27.83
C LEU A 184 16.79 -6.07 26.45
N TYR A 185 15.97 -5.52 25.54
CA TYR A 185 15.62 -6.18 24.28
C TYR A 185 16.26 -5.57 23.04
N SER A 186 16.67 -4.29 23.09
CA SER A 186 17.21 -3.57 21.93
C SER A 186 16.32 -3.70 20.68
N ASP A 187 14.99 -3.71 20.86
CA ASP A 187 14.01 -3.84 19.79
C ASP A 187 13.55 -2.45 19.30
N PRO A 188 13.76 -2.09 18.02
CA PRO A 188 13.28 -0.83 17.44
C PRO A 188 11.77 -0.63 17.51
N GLU A 189 10.99 -1.70 17.65
CA GLU A 189 9.53 -1.65 17.74
C GLU A 189 9.04 -0.77 18.90
N LEU A 190 9.74 -0.81 20.05
CA LEU A 190 9.39 0.01 21.21
C LEU A 190 9.50 1.51 20.91
N SER A 191 10.57 1.91 20.24
CA SER A 191 10.79 3.31 19.85
C SER A 191 9.84 3.74 18.72
N PHE A 192 9.44 2.80 17.85
CA PHE A 192 8.40 3.04 16.85
C PHE A 192 7.05 3.31 17.51
N GLN A 193 6.61 2.47 18.46
CA GLN A 193 5.37 2.66 19.22
C GLN A 193 5.34 3.99 19.97
N LEU A 194 6.48 4.40 20.54
CA LEU A 194 6.61 5.70 21.21
C LEU A 194 6.40 6.87 20.22
N THR A 195 6.97 6.75 19.02
CA THR A 195 6.83 7.75 17.95
C THR A 195 5.40 7.83 17.43
N ASP A 196 4.73 6.68 17.31
CA ASP A 196 3.35 6.58 16.81
C ASP A 196 2.33 7.17 17.79
N HIS A 197 2.51 6.93 19.10
CA HIS A 197 1.56 7.40 20.13
C HIS A 197 1.85 8.79 20.70
N LEU A 198 3.11 9.22 20.76
CA LEU A 198 3.50 10.51 21.37
C LEU A 198 4.07 11.50 20.35
N GLY A 199 4.37 11.05 19.14
CA GLY A 199 4.84 11.90 18.06
C GLY A 199 3.77 12.18 17.01
N ASN A 200 4.23 12.74 15.90
CA ASN A 200 3.48 12.72 14.66
C ASN A 200 4.35 12.04 13.60
N SER A 201 3.80 10.98 13.01
CA SER A 201 4.52 10.14 12.05
C SER A 201 4.95 10.96 10.83
N GLU A 202 4.10 11.85 10.31
CA GLU A 202 4.36 12.66 9.13
C GLU A 202 5.54 13.62 9.32
N VAL A 203 5.60 14.31 10.47
CA VAL A 203 6.70 15.23 10.80
C VAL A 203 8.01 14.48 11.06
N THR A 204 7.95 13.34 11.77
CA THR A 204 9.14 12.53 12.05
C THR A 204 9.72 11.94 10.76
N ASP A 205 8.87 11.42 9.88
CA ASP A 205 9.24 10.95 8.55
C ASP A 205 9.84 12.06 7.71
N TRP A 206 9.25 13.26 7.76
CA TRP A 206 9.75 14.40 7.03
C TRP A 206 11.16 14.79 7.47
N ILE A 207 11.45 14.83 8.77
CA ILE A 207 12.79 15.08 9.30
C ILE A 207 13.76 13.99 8.82
N SER A 208 13.39 12.72 9.00
CA SER A 208 14.19 11.56 8.59
C SER A 208 14.56 11.61 7.09
N ARG A 209 13.59 11.95 6.23
CA ARG A 209 13.80 12.11 4.78
C ARG A 209 14.71 13.29 4.43
N ASN A 210 14.64 14.40 5.16
CA ASN A 210 15.52 15.54 4.89
C ASN A 210 16.94 15.32 5.41
N ILE A 211 17.10 14.71 6.58
CA ILE A 211 18.42 14.33 7.11
C ILE A 211 19.10 13.34 6.15
N SER A 212 18.36 12.32 5.67
CA SER A 212 18.91 11.35 4.69
C SER A 212 19.25 11.97 3.33
N ARG A 213 18.61 13.08 2.94
CA ARG A 213 18.98 13.90 1.77
C ARG A 213 20.19 14.81 2.00
N GLY A 214 20.72 14.87 3.22
CA GLY A 214 21.89 15.66 3.58
C GLY A 214 21.59 17.09 4.00
N TYR A 215 20.34 17.44 4.30
CA TYR A 215 20.02 18.76 4.87
C TYR A 215 20.46 18.84 6.33
N SER A 216 21.00 20.00 6.73
CA SER A 216 21.34 20.25 8.14
C SER A 216 20.09 20.47 8.99
N VAL A 217 20.18 20.18 10.29
CA VAL A 217 19.05 20.37 11.23
C VAL A 217 18.54 21.81 11.20
N SER A 218 19.42 22.82 11.17
CA SER A 218 18.99 24.22 11.08
C SER A 218 18.27 24.52 9.77
N SER A 219 18.72 23.95 8.64
CA SER A 219 18.04 24.11 7.36
C SER A 219 16.65 23.46 7.37
N ILE A 220 16.52 22.29 8.00
CA ILE A 220 15.24 21.60 8.15
C ILE A 220 14.28 22.46 8.97
N TYR A 221 14.71 23.02 10.10
CA TYR A 221 13.86 23.91 10.90
C TYR A 221 13.47 25.20 10.15
N GLU A 222 14.38 25.80 9.38
CA GLU A 222 14.07 26.96 8.55
C GLU A 222 13.08 26.64 7.42
N GLN A 223 13.21 25.46 6.79
CA GLN A 223 12.25 24.97 5.80
C GLN A 223 10.87 24.76 6.42
N CYS A 224 10.80 24.20 7.64
CA CYS A 224 9.54 24.02 8.36
C CYS A 224 8.85 25.38 8.59
N PHE A 225 9.57 26.37 9.12
CA PHE A 225 9.02 27.71 9.31
C PHE A 225 8.55 28.35 7.99
N THR A 226 9.30 28.14 6.91
CA THR A 226 8.92 28.62 5.58
C THR A 226 7.63 27.97 5.08
N LEU A 227 7.48 26.65 5.26
CA LEU A 227 6.27 25.91 4.88
C LEU A 227 5.05 26.35 5.68
N LEU A 228 5.23 26.71 6.96
CA LEU A 228 4.18 27.25 7.82
C LEU A 228 3.92 28.75 7.56
N GLY A 229 4.70 29.40 6.70
CA GLY A 229 4.61 30.84 6.45
C GLY A 229 4.97 31.70 7.67
N ILE A 230 5.87 31.22 8.53
CA ILE A 230 6.34 31.87 9.75
C ILE A 230 7.73 32.47 9.49
N GLN A 231 7.96 33.69 9.99
CA GLN A 231 9.30 34.28 9.97
C GLN A 231 10.09 33.86 11.20
N ALA A 232 11.22 33.18 10.96
CA ALA A 232 12.14 32.78 12.02
C ALA A 232 12.84 33.99 12.64
N SER A 233 12.81 34.10 13.98
CA SER A 233 13.54 35.14 14.69
C SER A 233 15.05 34.83 14.76
N VAL A 234 15.85 35.82 15.13
CA VAL A 234 17.30 35.61 15.40
C VAL A 234 17.51 34.62 16.55
N VAL A 235 16.60 34.61 17.53
CA VAL A 235 16.65 33.69 18.68
C VAL A 235 16.39 32.26 18.23
N ASP A 236 15.43 32.04 17.33
CA ASP A 236 15.12 30.71 16.78
C ASP A 236 16.32 30.13 16.02
N ARG A 237 16.88 30.93 15.10
CA ARG A 237 18.08 30.54 14.35
C ARG A 237 19.26 30.21 15.26
N HIS A 238 19.43 30.96 16.35
CA HIS A 238 20.48 30.66 17.32
C HIS A 238 20.27 29.31 18.00
N ARG A 239 19.05 29.02 18.46
CA ARG A 239 18.68 27.73 19.07
C ARG A 239 18.91 26.56 18.12
N TRP A 240 18.52 26.71 16.85
CA TRP A 240 18.70 25.67 15.83
C TRP A 240 20.18 25.32 15.64
N LEU A 241 21.05 26.34 15.60
CA LEU A 241 22.50 26.14 15.51
C LEU A 241 23.07 25.45 16.76
N GLU A 242 22.52 25.70 17.96
CA GLU A 242 22.94 25.00 19.19
C GLU A 242 22.54 23.52 19.18
N ILE A 243 21.35 23.20 18.65
CA ILE A 243 20.88 21.82 18.44
C ILE A 243 21.77 21.13 17.40
N GLU A 244 22.00 21.75 16.24
CA GLU A 244 22.82 21.20 15.17
C GLU A 244 24.26 20.89 15.65
N LYS A 245 24.89 21.82 16.38
CA LYS A 245 26.23 21.64 16.96
C LYS A 245 26.32 20.48 17.95
N SER A 246 25.19 20.11 18.56
CA SER A 246 25.10 19.01 19.54
C SER A 246 24.74 17.68 18.87
N TYR A 247 24.12 17.73 17.69
CA TYR A 247 23.67 16.57 16.93
C TYR A 247 24.75 16.02 15.95
N LEU A 248 25.38 16.85 15.11
CA LEU A 248 26.26 16.37 14.01
C LEU A 248 27.77 16.43 14.31
N THR A 249 28.51 15.48 13.74
CA THR A 249 29.96 15.54 13.51
C THR A 249 30.23 15.61 12.01
N TYR A 250 31.07 16.55 11.55
CA TYR A 250 31.33 16.81 10.12
C TYR A 250 32.27 15.77 9.45
N GLU A 251 32.52 14.63 10.07
CA GLU A 251 33.51 13.65 9.59
C GLU A 251 32.86 12.39 9.02
N GLY A 252 32.84 12.28 7.69
CA GLY A 252 32.75 11.00 6.97
C GLY A 252 31.36 10.64 6.44
N LEU A 253 31.37 10.12 5.21
CA LEU A 253 30.23 9.86 4.32
C LEU A 253 29.08 8.97 4.84
N HIS A 254 29.15 8.40 6.05
CA HIS A 254 28.02 7.80 6.74
C HIS A 254 28.39 7.63 8.21
N ASN A 255 27.74 8.37 9.12
CA ASN A 255 27.40 7.98 10.50
C ASN A 255 26.73 9.16 11.23
N ASN A 256 25.41 9.09 11.44
CA ASN A 256 24.65 9.96 12.35
C ASN A 256 25.09 9.70 13.80
N LYS A 257 26.28 10.16 14.20
CA LYS A 257 26.75 10.09 15.59
C LYS A 257 26.43 11.39 16.31
N ILE A 258 25.56 11.30 17.31
CA ILE A 258 25.26 12.38 18.24
C ILE A 258 26.55 12.84 18.90
N ARG A 259 26.90 14.12 18.74
CA ARG A 259 28.14 14.68 19.30
C ARG A 259 28.08 14.79 20.83
N ASN A 260 26.97 15.32 21.34
CA ASN A 260 26.73 15.43 22.78
C ASN A 260 25.23 15.29 23.05
N ALA A 261 24.84 14.10 23.49
CA ALA A 261 23.44 13.75 23.70
C ALA A 261 22.79 14.53 24.85
N GLN A 262 23.50 14.71 25.96
CA GLN A 262 23.00 15.51 27.09
C GLN A 262 22.70 16.94 26.63
N LYS A 263 23.66 17.58 25.94
CA LYS A 263 23.49 18.96 25.45
C LYS A 263 22.41 19.07 24.37
N LEU A 264 22.27 18.06 23.53
CA LEU A 264 21.17 17.97 22.56
C LEU A 264 19.82 17.97 23.26
N LEU A 265 19.62 17.08 24.24
CA LEU A 265 18.39 16.95 25.01
C LEU A 265 18.07 18.23 25.80
N GLU A 266 19.06 18.83 26.45
CA GLU A 266 18.91 20.11 27.15
C GLU A 266 18.49 21.25 26.22
N ASN A 267 19.08 21.33 25.02
CA ASN A 267 18.74 22.37 24.05
C ASN A 267 17.33 22.17 23.47
N LEU A 268 16.95 20.92 23.18
CA LEU A 268 15.59 20.59 22.75
C LEU A 268 14.57 20.94 23.84
N LYS A 269 14.83 20.56 25.09
CA LYS A 269 13.97 20.87 26.23
C LYS A 269 13.79 22.38 26.41
N LYS A 270 14.89 23.15 26.42
CA LYS A 270 14.83 24.62 26.52
C LYS A 270 13.97 25.25 25.43
N TRP A 271 14.03 24.73 24.21
CA TRP A 271 13.21 25.25 23.13
C TRP A 271 11.73 24.90 23.33
N VAL A 272 11.41 23.64 23.64
CA VAL A 272 10.03 23.20 23.91
C VAL A 272 9.43 23.95 25.10
N ASP A 273 10.14 24.07 26.22
CA ASP A 273 9.68 24.83 27.39
C ASP A 273 9.36 26.28 27.00
N SER A 274 10.26 26.94 26.25
CA SER A 274 10.05 28.31 25.78
C SER A 274 8.83 28.43 24.85
N LEU A 275 8.54 27.42 24.02
CA LEU A 275 7.37 27.43 23.15
C LEU A 275 6.08 27.23 23.96
N LEU A 276 6.09 26.34 24.96
CA LEU A 276 4.95 26.11 25.84
C LEU A 276 4.64 27.34 26.71
N GLU A 277 5.66 28.03 27.23
CA GLU A 277 5.51 29.27 28.00
C GLU A 277 4.93 30.43 27.18
N GLN A 278 5.25 30.51 25.89
CA GLN A 278 4.70 31.53 24.99
C GLN A 278 3.22 31.27 24.64
N ASN A 279 2.78 30.02 24.72
CA ASN A 279 1.48 29.56 24.25
C ASN A 279 0.50 29.18 25.36
N LEU A 280 0.64 29.76 26.56
CA LEU A 280 -0.19 29.50 27.77
C LEU A 280 -1.72 29.57 27.57
N SER A 281 -2.20 30.11 26.44
CA SER A 281 -3.62 30.21 26.09
C SER A 281 -4.13 29.14 25.11
N LEU A 282 -3.27 28.22 24.65
CA LEU A 282 -3.58 27.17 23.70
C LEU A 282 -3.46 25.80 24.39
N PRO A 283 -4.33 24.82 24.07
CA PRO A 283 -4.33 23.48 24.66
C PRO A 283 -3.21 22.59 24.09
N VAL A 284 -2.00 23.14 23.91
CA VAL A 284 -0.86 22.39 23.37
C VAL A 284 -0.40 21.41 24.44
N THR A 285 -0.36 20.12 24.11
CA THR A 285 -0.08 19.07 25.09
C THR A 285 1.33 19.22 25.67
N GLY A 286 1.44 19.30 27.00
CA GLY A 286 2.73 19.31 27.71
C GLY A 286 3.53 18.01 27.58
N LYS A 287 2.98 16.98 26.92
CA LYS A 287 3.58 15.64 26.73
C LYS A 287 4.97 15.71 26.09
N SER A 288 5.19 16.58 25.10
CA SER A 288 6.52 16.76 24.47
C SER A 288 7.57 17.24 25.47
N GLY A 289 7.19 18.12 26.40
CA GLY A 289 8.07 18.61 27.47
C GLY A 289 8.35 17.52 28.50
N TRP A 290 7.32 16.78 28.92
CA TRP A 290 7.44 15.66 29.87
C TRP A 290 8.33 14.54 29.31
N LEU A 291 8.18 14.22 28.03
CA LEU A 291 8.99 13.23 27.32
C LEU A 291 10.47 13.64 27.29
N LEU A 292 10.77 14.88 26.90
CA LEU A 292 12.14 15.40 26.90
C LEU A 292 12.75 15.41 28.31
N GLU A 293 11.95 15.70 29.33
CA GLU A 293 12.40 15.61 30.71
C GLU A 293 12.79 14.18 31.10
N SER A 294 12.00 13.17 30.74
CA SER A 294 12.34 11.77 30.97
C SER A 294 13.60 11.33 30.22
N TYR A 295 13.80 11.77 28.98
CA TYR A 295 15.05 11.52 28.25
C TYR A 295 16.26 12.24 28.87
N CYS A 296 16.10 13.47 29.37
CA CYS A 296 17.15 14.17 30.11
C CYS A 296 17.56 13.40 31.38
N GLN A 297 16.59 12.88 32.13
CA GLN A 297 16.84 12.06 33.32
C GLN A 297 17.60 10.77 32.98
N HIS A 298 17.34 10.17 31.82
CA HIS A 298 17.91 8.90 31.36
C HIS A 298 18.94 9.08 30.23
N HIS A 299 19.61 10.23 30.14
CA HIS A 299 20.49 10.57 29.00
C HIS A 299 21.65 9.59 28.80
N GLU A 300 22.15 8.97 29.88
CA GLU A 300 23.20 7.94 29.81
C GLU A 300 22.73 6.73 28.99
N LEU A 301 21.51 6.26 29.25
CA LEU A 301 20.90 5.14 28.53
C LEU A 301 20.68 5.50 27.05
N PHE A 302 20.34 6.75 26.74
CA PHE A 302 20.18 7.21 25.36
C PHE A 302 21.49 7.11 24.57
N THR A 303 22.65 7.42 25.17
CA THR A 303 23.96 7.33 24.47
C THR A 303 24.45 5.90 24.22
N GLN A 304 23.98 4.94 25.01
CA GLN A 304 24.49 3.56 25.00
C GLN A 304 23.67 2.63 24.09
N THR A 305 22.55 3.11 23.54
CA THR A 305 21.66 2.31 22.69
C THR A 305 22.27 1.99 21.33
N ILE A 306 21.72 0.97 20.67
CA ILE A 306 22.19 0.54 19.35
C ILE A 306 21.97 1.65 18.30
N PRO A 307 22.87 1.78 17.29
CA PRO A 307 22.82 2.92 16.35
C PRO A 307 21.48 3.10 15.63
N LYS A 308 20.76 2.01 15.34
CA LYS A 308 19.47 2.08 14.65
C LYS A 308 18.37 2.69 15.52
N ILE A 309 18.31 2.30 16.79
CA ILE A 309 17.36 2.87 17.76
C ILE A 309 17.74 4.32 18.06
N LEU A 310 19.04 4.59 18.23
CA LEU A 310 19.54 5.94 18.45
C LEU A 310 19.14 6.89 17.31
N GLU A 311 19.27 6.45 16.06
CA GLU A 311 18.85 7.20 14.89
C GLU A 311 17.35 7.50 14.91
N MET A 312 16.51 6.49 15.16
CA MET A 312 15.06 6.63 15.22
C MET A 312 14.62 7.59 16.34
N GLU A 313 15.09 7.34 17.57
CA GLU A 313 14.79 8.20 18.72
C GLU A 313 15.31 9.62 18.50
N SER A 314 16.48 9.80 17.87
CA SER A 314 16.97 11.13 17.55
C SER A 314 16.07 11.89 16.58
N HIS A 315 15.61 11.24 15.51
CA HIS A 315 14.70 11.88 14.54
C HIS A 315 13.37 12.24 15.20
N PHE A 316 12.85 11.34 16.04
CA PHE A 316 11.65 11.60 16.84
C PHE A 316 11.84 12.79 17.80
N LEU A 317 12.92 12.82 18.58
CA LEU A 317 13.20 13.92 19.52
C LEU A 317 13.43 15.26 18.81
N LEU A 318 14.07 15.26 17.64
CA LEU A 318 14.24 16.45 16.79
C LEU A 318 12.91 16.97 16.24
N SER A 319 11.86 16.12 16.19
CA SER A 319 10.51 16.50 15.74
C SER A 319 9.72 17.25 16.80
N LEU A 320 9.93 16.95 18.09
CA LEU A 320 9.09 17.46 19.18
C LEU A 320 8.93 19.00 19.21
N PRO A 321 9.99 19.81 19.03
CA PRO A 321 9.82 21.26 18.98
C PRO A 321 9.03 21.74 17.76
N LEU A 322 9.16 21.05 16.62
CA LEU A 322 8.36 21.35 15.44
C LEU A 322 6.89 21.01 15.65
N LEU A 323 6.59 19.89 16.33
CA LEU A 323 5.22 19.52 16.71
C LEU A 323 4.58 20.62 17.55
N VAL A 324 5.26 21.04 18.62
CA VAL A 324 4.76 22.11 19.50
C VAL A 324 4.55 23.40 18.71
N THR A 325 5.48 23.75 17.82
CA THR A 325 5.36 24.94 16.95
C THR A 325 4.14 24.84 16.03
N LEU A 326 3.99 23.69 15.37
CA LEU A 326 2.94 23.41 14.41
C LEU A 326 1.56 23.41 15.08
N GLU A 327 1.39 22.71 16.19
CA GLU A 327 0.14 22.70 16.99
C GLU A 327 -0.24 24.10 17.46
N SER A 328 0.73 24.87 17.96
CA SER A 328 0.49 26.23 18.45
C SER A 328 -0.03 27.16 17.35
N HIS A 329 0.62 27.12 16.17
CA HIS A 329 0.20 27.94 15.04
C HIS A 329 -1.10 27.44 14.43
N PHE A 330 -1.30 26.13 14.36
CA PHE A 330 -2.53 25.54 13.87
C PHE A 330 -3.74 25.98 14.69
N GLU A 331 -3.65 25.90 16.02
CA GLU A 331 -4.71 26.38 16.90
C GLU A 331 -4.97 27.89 16.76
N LEU A 332 -3.92 28.69 16.58
CA LEU A 332 -4.05 30.13 16.28
C LEU A 332 -4.80 30.36 14.96
N TRP A 333 -4.40 29.66 13.90
CA TRP A 333 -5.04 29.73 12.58
C TRP A 333 -6.51 29.34 12.66
N MET A 334 -6.85 28.28 13.39
CA MET A 334 -8.24 27.82 13.52
C MET A 334 -9.12 28.78 14.34
N ARG A 335 -8.55 29.57 15.27
CA ARG A 335 -9.28 30.61 16.00
C ARG A 335 -9.59 31.84 15.14
N GLN A 336 -8.67 32.23 14.26
CA GLN A 336 -8.77 33.41 13.40
C GLN A 336 -8.44 33.09 11.94
N PRO A 337 -9.21 32.20 11.27
CA PRO A 337 -8.84 31.68 9.96
C PRO A 337 -8.74 32.77 8.90
N ALA A 338 -9.60 33.80 8.99
CA ALA A 338 -9.62 34.92 8.06
C ALA A 338 -8.31 35.75 8.07
N GLU A 339 -7.58 35.79 9.18
CA GLU A 339 -6.32 36.53 9.33
C GLU A 339 -5.11 35.71 8.86
N HIS A 340 -5.24 34.39 8.80
CA HIS A 340 -4.15 33.45 8.55
C HIS A 340 -4.31 32.61 7.26
N LEU A 341 -5.18 33.03 6.34
CA LEU A 341 -5.54 32.24 5.15
C LEU A 341 -4.35 31.79 4.29
N SER A 342 -3.33 32.64 4.10
CA SER A 342 -2.15 32.30 3.30
C SER A 342 -1.28 31.23 3.98
N GLN A 343 -1.18 31.27 5.31
CA GLN A 343 -0.45 30.28 6.10
C GLN A 343 -1.18 28.93 6.10
N ILE A 344 -2.51 28.95 6.24
CA ILE A 344 -3.36 27.75 6.13
C ILE A 344 -3.19 27.09 4.76
N ALA A 345 -3.24 27.86 3.66
CA ALA A 345 -3.11 27.33 2.31
C ALA A 345 -1.71 26.74 2.05
N ASN A 346 -0.65 27.43 2.45
CA ASN A 346 0.72 26.90 2.37
C ASN A 346 0.88 25.60 3.15
N TYR A 347 0.31 25.54 4.37
CA TYR A 347 0.36 24.35 5.19
C TYR A 347 -0.43 23.19 4.59
N PHE A 348 -1.61 23.45 4.01
CA PHE A 348 -2.47 22.45 3.37
C PHE A 348 -1.79 21.74 2.19
N HIS A 349 -0.90 22.43 1.45
CA HIS A 349 -0.12 21.81 0.38
C HIS A 349 1.28 21.36 0.80
N SER A 350 1.61 21.48 2.10
CA SER A 350 2.91 21.10 2.61
C SER A 350 2.99 19.61 2.94
N SER A 351 4.20 19.06 2.94
CA SER A 351 4.48 17.70 3.41
C SER A 351 4.38 17.53 4.93
N LEU A 352 4.05 18.59 5.67
CA LEU A 352 3.87 18.60 7.13
C LEU A 352 2.39 18.49 7.54
N LEU A 353 1.47 18.45 6.56
CA LEU A 353 0.05 18.36 6.84
C LEU A 353 -0.28 17.01 7.50
N THR A 354 -0.80 17.07 8.72
CA THR A 354 -1.28 15.88 9.44
C THR A 354 -2.70 15.55 9.00
N THR A 355 -3.10 14.28 9.15
CA THR A 355 -4.47 13.85 8.82
C THR A 355 -5.52 14.63 9.63
N GLU A 356 -5.30 14.84 10.93
CA GLU A 356 -6.20 15.60 11.80
C GLU A 356 -6.33 17.08 11.37
N HIS A 357 -5.20 17.73 11.06
CA HIS A 357 -5.22 19.13 10.63
C HIS A 357 -5.88 19.31 9.28
N ARG A 358 -5.70 18.35 8.36
CA ARG A 358 -6.37 18.37 7.06
C ARG A 358 -7.89 18.41 7.23
N GLU A 359 -8.44 17.53 8.05
CA GLU A 359 -9.89 17.46 8.30
C GLU A 359 -10.39 18.79 8.88
N ARG A 360 -9.72 19.31 9.91
CA ARG A 360 -10.08 20.58 10.54
C ARG A 360 -9.99 21.77 9.56
N ILE A 361 -8.98 21.83 8.70
CA ILE A 361 -8.89 22.85 7.63
C ILE A 361 -10.04 22.70 6.64
N LEU A 362 -10.36 21.48 6.21
CA LEU A 362 -11.45 21.23 5.26
C LEU A 362 -12.81 21.69 5.81
N THR A 363 -13.03 21.61 7.12
CA THR A 363 -14.25 22.18 7.73
C THR A 363 -14.39 23.69 7.55
N LEU A 364 -13.30 24.43 7.33
CA LEU A 364 -13.35 25.86 7.01
C LEU A 364 -13.92 26.10 5.60
N PHE A 365 -13.52 25.28 4.63
CA PHE A 365 -13.97 25.39 3.24
C PHE A 365 -15.40 24.85 3.06
N PHE A 366 -15.80 23.90 3.90
CA PHE A 366 -17.12 23.27 3.85
C PHE A 366 -17.81 23.26 5.22
N PRO A 367 -18.14 24.44 5.79
CA PRO A 367 -18.62 24.55 7.17
C PRO A 367 -20.06 24.06 7.36
N ASN A 368 -20.84 24.04 6.29
CA ASN A 368 -22.25 23.65 6.30
C ASN A 368 -22.50 22.51 5.32
N LYS A 369 -23.58 21.75 5.57
CA LYS A 369 -24.09 20.77 4.62
C LYS A 369 -24.32 21.43 3.26
N ILE A 370 -23.66 20.90 2.24
CA ILE A 370 -23.70 21.45 0.89
C ILE A 370 -25.07 21.20 0.27
N ASN A 371 -25.70 22.28 -0.19
CA ASN A 371 -27.02 22.28 -0.80
C ASN A 371 -27.04 23.05 -2.13
N TRP A 372 -25.89 23.10 -2.83
CA TRP A 372 -25.77 23.82 -4.09
C TRP A 372 -26.73 23.28 -5.15
N THR A 373 -27.37 24.21 -5.85
CA THR A 373 -28.29 23.95 -6.96
C THR A 373 -27.54 23.80 -8.28
N GLU A 374 -28.17 23.18 -9.28
CA GLU A 374 -27.60 23.08 -10.64
C GLU A 374 -27.16 24.46 -11.16
N GLN A 375 -27.98 25.49 -10.98
CA GLN A 375 -27.70 26.84 -11.49
C GLN A 375 -26.44 27.48 -10.89
N GLU A 376 -26.12 27.15 -9.64
CA GLU A 376 -24.95 27.70 -8.96
C GLU A 376 -23.65 27.05 -9.44
N VAL A 377 -23.67 25.77 -9.77
CA VAL A 377 -22.45 24.99 -10.08
C VAL A 377 -22.25 24.70 -11.56
N LYS A 378 -23.27 24.91 -12.39
CA LYS A 378 -23.18 24.69 -13.82
C LYS A 378 -22.10 25.58 -14.42
N ILE A 379 -21.19 24.97 -15.18
CA ILE A 379 -20.09 25.66 -15.83
C ILE A 379 -20.67 26.63 -16.84
N THR A 380 -20.42 27.92 -16.63
CA THR A 380 -20.85 29.01 -17.51
C THR A 380 -19.68 29.88 -17.97
N GLN A 381 -18.50 29.72 -17.35
CA GLN A 381 -17.31 30.52 -17.59
C GLN A 381 -16.09 29.61 -17.71
N ASP A 382 -15.26 29.87 -18.73
CA ASP A 382 -13.95 29.22 -18.87
C ASP A 382 -13.00 29.80 -17.82
N ALA A 383 -12.25 28.93 -17.13
CA ALA A 383 -11.33 29.35 -16.08
C ALA A 383 -9.92 29.63 -16.58
N THR A 384 -9.65 29.61 -17.90
CA THR A 384 -8.29 29.77 -18.45
C THR A 384 -7.58 31.02 -17.91
N ASP A 385 -8.24 32.18 -17.93
CA ASP A 385 -7.67 33.45 -17.41
C ASP A 385 -7.45 33.44 -15.89
N LEU A 386 -8.24 32.67 -15.14
CA LEU A 386 -8.08 32.49 -13.70
C LEU A 386 -6.91 31.54 -13.39
N LEU A 387 -6.73 30.48 -14.17
CA LEU A 387 -5.70 29.46 -13.97
C LEU A 387 -4.30 29.94 -14.38
N GLU A 388 -4.20 30.83 -15.36
CA GLU A 388 -2.91 31.44 -15.74
C GLU A 388 -2.40 32.44 -14.69
N ASN A 389 -3.30 33.04 -13.91
CA ASN A 389 -2.99 34.15 -13.00
C ASN A 389 -3.15 33.82 -11.50
N CYS A 390 -3.67 32.63 -11.15
CA CYS A 390 -3.88 32.24 -9.75
C CYS A 390 -3.13 30.96 -9.39
N SER A 391 -2.36 31.02 -8.30
CA SER A 391 -1.79 29.86 -7.63
C SER A 391 -2.87 28.96 -7.00
N ASN A 392 -2.56 27.69 -6.73
CA ASN A 392 -3.47 26.77 -6.02
C ASN A 392 -3.99 27.37 -4.69
N ASN A 393 -3.15 28.15 -4.00
CA ASN A 393 -3.52 28.87 -2.79
C ASN A 393 -4.60 29.94 -3.02
N GLU A 394 -4.54 30.66 -4.14
CA GLU A 394 -5.55 31.67 -4.52
C GLU A 394 -6.85 31.02 -4.99
N ILE A 395 -6.78 29.81 -5.56
CA ILE A 395 -7.95 29.00 -5.91
C ILE A 395 -8.68 28.57 -4.62
N LEU A 396 -7.97 28.03 -3.62
CA LEU A 396 -8.57 27.70 -2.32
C LEU A 396 -9.21 28.93 -1.65
N TRP A 397 -8.61 30.11 -1.80
CA TRP A 397 -9.12 31.37 -1.28
C TRP A 397 -10.42 31.82 -1.95
N LYS A 398 -10.47 31.83 -3.29
CA LYS A 398 -11.69 32.18 -4.02
C LYS A 398 -12.79 31.14 -3.78
N PHE A 399 -12.40 29.87 -3.57
CA PHE A 399 -13.35 28.81 -3.21
C PHE A 399 -14.00 29.05 -1.85
N TYR A 400 -13.22 29.39 -0.81
CA TYR A 400 -13.74 29.76 0.52
C TYR A 400 -14.80 30.88 0.43
N ARG A 401 -14.62 31.82 -0.50
CA ARG A 401 -15.56 32.93 -0.76
C ARG A 401 -16.75 32.56 -1.64
N LYS A 402 -16.85 31.31 -2.10
CA LYS A 402 -17.84 30.80 -3.06
C LYS A 402 -17.80 31.52 -4.42
N GLU A 403 -16.66 32.11 -4.77
CA GLU A 403 -16.47 32.88 -6.02
C GLU A 403 -16.13 31.97 -7.22
N LEU A 404 -15.93 30.67 -6.98
CA LEU A 404 -15.47 29.71 -7.98
C LEU A 404 -16.55 28.72 -8.48
N LEU A 405 -17.78 28.81 -7.96
CA LEU A 405 -18.86 27.98 -8.47
C LEU A 405 -19.21 28.41 -9.90
N GLY A 406 -19.35 27.43 -10.81
CA GLY A 406 -19.65 27.69 -12.23
C GLY A 406 -18.43 27.97 -13.13
N PHE A 407 -17.22 27.84 -12.59
CA PHE A 407 -15.96 27.83 -13.35
C PHE A 407 -15.47 26.41 -13.62
N ASP A 408 -14.88 26.19 -14.78
CA ASP A 408 -14.24 24.91 -15.12
C ASP A 408 -12.81 24.83 -14.56
N LEU A 409 -12.68 24.34 -13.33
CA LEU A 409 -11.41 24.27 -12.61
C LEU A 409 -10.84 22.85 -12.58
N PRO A 410 -9.50 22.68 -12.56
CA PRO A 410 -8.83 21.38 -12.47
C PRO A 410 -8.85 20.87 -11.03
N TRP A 411 -10.05 20.58 -10.50
CA TRP A 411 -10.24 20.01 -9.16
C TRP A 411 -9.35 18.79 -8.83
N PRO A 412 -9.02 17.88 -9.76
CA PRO A 412 -8.13 16.76 -9.48
C PRO A 412 -6.70 17.19 -9.11
N THR A 413 -6.29 18.40 -9.50
CA THR A 413 -4.99 18.97 -9.11
C THR A 413 -5.05 19.64 -7.73
N VAL A 414 -6.19 20.26 -7.40
CA VAL A 414 -6.39 20.97 -6.12
C VAL A 414 -6.68 19.98 -4.99
N PHE A 415 -7.54 18.99 -5.27
CA PHE A 415 -7.97 17.95 -4.35
C PHE A 415 -7.77 16.56 -5.01
N PRO A 416 -6.53 16.05 -5.07
CA PRO A 416 -6.25 14.79 -5.76
C PRO A 416 -6.99 13.59 -5.16
N ASN A 417 -7.25 13.61 -3.85
CA ASN A 417 -8.13 12.63 -3.21
C ASN A 417 -9.45 13.31 -2.78
N PRO A 418 -10.59 12.99 -3.42
CA PRO A 418 -11.88 13.54 -3.02
C PRO A 418 -12.37 13.03 -1.66
N ASP A 419 -11.82 11.92 -1.16
CA ASP A 419 -12.20 11.29 0.12
C ASP A 419 -11.51 11.90 1.35
N TYR A 420 -10.88 13.09 1.22
CA TYR A 420 -10.29 13.74 2.38
C TYR A 420 -11.33 14.16 3.44
N SER A 421 -12.57 14.43 3.04
CA SER A 421 -13.71 14.60 3.95
C SER A 421 -15.04 14.39 3.23
N GLU A 422 -16.07 13.98 3.97
CA GLU A 422 -17.42 13.77 3.42
C GLU A 422 -17.98 15.05 2.77
N GLN A 423 -17.72 16.22 3.37
CA GLN A 423 -18.22 17.48 2.82
C GLN A 423 -17.49 17.85 1.52
N LEU A 424 -16.17 17.68 1.45
CA LEU A 424 -15.41 17.90 0.20
C LEU A 424 -15.95 17.00 -0.92
N ALA A 425 -16.06 15.70 -0.65
CA ALA A 425 -16.60 14.73 -1.60
C ALA A 425 -18.00 15.15 -2.07
N THR A 426 -18.87 15.59 -1.15
CA THR A 426 -20.23 16.02 -1.49
C THR A 426 -20.25 17.26 -2.39
N GLY A 427 -19.35 18.21 -2.15
CA GLY A 427 -19.26 19.45 -2.93
C GLY A 427 -18.77 19.20 -4.34
N LEU A 428 -17.68 18.44 -4.45
CA LEU A 428 -17.12 18.03 -5.74
C LEU A 428 -18.11 17.15 -6.50
N PHE A 429 -18.79 16.22 -5.83
CA PHE A 429 -19.85 15.42 -6.44
C PHE A 429 -20.92 16.30 -7.07
N CYS A 430 -21.39 17.36 -6.39
CA CYS A 430 -22.38 18.28 -6.99
C CYS A 430 -21.83 18.94 -8.26
N ILE A 431 -20.61 19.47 -8.23
CA ILE A 431 -19.98 20.12 -9.39
C ILE A 431 -19.89 19.15 -10.57
N TYR A 432 -19.34 17.95 -10.34
CA TYR A 432 -19.14 16.96 -11.39
C TYR A 432 -20.45 16.34 -11.88
N PHE A 433 -21.40 16.09 -10.99
CA PHE A 433 -22.70 15.53 -11.37
C PHE A 433 -23.44 16.42 -12.37
N TYR A 434 -23.54 17.73 -12.11
CA TYR A 434 -24.29 18.64 -12.99
C TYR A 434 -23.54 19.01 -14.27
N ASN A 435 -22.22 18.77 -14.33
CA ASN A 435 -21.38 19.09 -15.48
C ASN A 435 -20.82 17.85 -16.19
N PHE A 436 -21.23 16.64 -15.83
CA PHE A 436 -20.66 15.40 -16.38
C PHE A 436 -20.78 15.33 -17.91
N THR A 437 -21.96 15.67 -18.45
CA THR A 437 -22.18 15.71 -19.90
C THR A 437 -21.21 16.67 -20.60
N HIS A 438 -20.93 17.83 -19.97
CA HIS A 438 -19.96 18.79 -20.50
C HIS A 438 -18.55 18.18 -20.59
N TYR A 439 -18.12 17.42 -19.58
CA TYR A 439 -16.81 16.75 -19.59
C TYR A 439 -16.74 15.59 -20.59
N VAL A 440 -17.81 14.83 -20.76
CA VAL A 440 -17.92 13.78 -21.78
C VAL A 440 -17.85 14.36 -23.18
N GLU A 441 -18.59 15.44 -23.46
CA GLU A 441 -18.60 16.10 -24.78
C GLU A 441 -17.24 16.72 -25.14
N ARG A 442 -16.45 17.14 -24.15
CA ARG A 442 -15.08 17.65 -24.33
C ARG A 442 -14.01 16.56 -24.37
N GLU A 443 -14.39 15.30 -24.17
CA GLU A 443 -13.47 14.16 -24.03
C GLU A 443 -12.39 14.40 -22.96
N ASP A 444 -12.73 15.11 -21.88
CA ASP A 444 -11.81 15.35 -20.76
C ASP A 444 -11.71 14.10 -19.90
N LYS A 445 -10.74 13.24 -20.24
CA LYS A 445 -10.56 11.94 -19.60
C LYS A 445 -10.31 12.06 -18.09
N VAL A 446 -9.52 13.05 -17.67
CA VAL A 446 -9.15 13.22 -16.26
C VAL A 446 -10.36 13.65 -15.45
N ALA A 447 -11.17 14.59 -15.97
CA ALA A 447 -12.39 15.03 -15.32
C ALA A 447 -13.44 13.90 -15.25
N VAL A 448 -13.58 13.10 -16.31
CA VAL A 448 -14.51 11.95 -16.32
C VAL A 448 -14.10 10.88 -15.32
N ASP A 449 -12.82 10.48 -15.28
CA ASP A 449 -12.32 9.50 -14.30
C ASP A 449 -12.53 9.98 -12.85
N TYR A 450 -12.28 11.27 -12.61
CA TYR A 450 -12.50 11.88 -11.29
C TYR A 450 -13.98 11.93 -10.91
N ALA A 451 -14.87 12.19 -11.88
CA ALA A 451 -16.32 12.08 -11.70
C ALA A 451 -16.75 10.65 -11.34
N LEU A 452 -16.24 9.64 -12.05
CA LEU A 452 -16.55 8.24 -11.76
C LEU A 452 -16.09 7.84 -10.35
N LEU A 453 -14.90 8.29 -9.91
CA LEU A 453 -14.43 8.10 -8.55
C LEU A 453 -15.38 8.74 -7.52
N LEU A 454 -15.84 9.98 -7.77
CA LEU A 454 -16.82 10.65 -6.91
C LEU A 454 -18.16 9.91 -6.85
N PHE A 455 -18.59 9.33 -7.98
CA PHE A 455 -19.83 8.54 -8.04
C PHE A 455 -19.72 7.20 -7.30
N GLN A 456 -18.52 6.62 -7.23
CA GLN A 456 -18.23 5.43 -6.42
C GLN A 456 -18.22 5.77 -4.93
N LEU A 457 -17.62 6.91 -4.54
CA LEU A 457 -17.57 7.37 -3.15
C LEU A 457 -18.94 7.81 -2.61
N LEU A 458 -19.73 8.49 -3.44
CA LEU A 458 -21.06 9.00 -3.10
C LEU A 458 -22.10 8.44 -4.08
N PRO A 459 -22.47 7.16 -3.96
CA PRO A 459 -23.45 6.56 -4.84
C PRO A 459 -24.79 7.30 -4.73
N GLN A 460 -25.41 7.69 -5.85
CA GLN A 460 -26.75 8.31 -5.86
C GLN A 460 -27.59 7.79 -7.02
N LYS A 461 -28.88 7.50 -6.81
CA LYS A 461 -29.79 7.00 -7.88
C LYS A 461 -29.76 7.85 -9.15
N LYS A 462 -29.66 9.16 -9.01
CA LYS A 462 -29.63 10.11 -10.14
C LYS A 462 -28.42 9.92 -11.07
N VAL A 463 -27.34 9.32 -10.58
CA VAL A 463 -26.15 8.98 -11.37
C VAL A 463 -26.46 7.85 -12.37
N ILE A 464 -27.36 6.92 -12.03
CA ILE A 464 -27.70 5.78 -12.89
C ILE A 464 -28.14 6.25 -14.28
N ALA A 465 -29.05 7.22 -14.34
CA ALA A 465 -29.54 7.78 -15.61
C ALA A 465 -28.42 8.43 -16.44
N LEU A 466 -27.50 9.12 -15.77
CA LEU A 466 -26.37 9.81 -16.38
C LEU A 466 -25.34 8.82 -16.95
N ILE A 467 -25.04 7.74 -16.21
CA ILE A 467 -24.16 6.66 -16.68
C ILE A 467 -24.81 5.90 -17.83
N GLN A 468 -26.12 5.70 -17.82
CA GLN A 468 -26.85 5.07 -18.93
C GLN A 468 -26.81 5.90 -20.21
N GLU A 469 -27.04 7.21 -20.09
CA GLU A 469 -26.96 8.15 -21.22
C GLU A 469 -25.61 8.09 -21.93
N HIS A 470 -24.53 8.03 -21.16
CA HIS A 470 -23.14 8.04 -21.67
C HIS A 470 -22.48 6.66 -21.69
N PHE A 471 -23.25 5.57 -21.56
CA PHE A 471 -22.71 4.22 -21.33
C PHE A 471 -21.72 3.80 -22.42
N ASP A 472 -22.07 4.00 -23.69
CA ASP A 472 -21.21 3.57 -24.81
C ASP A 472 -19.88 4.35 -24.83
N TYR A 473 -19.87 5.65 -24.47
CA TYR A 473 -18.63 6.43 -24.33
C TYR A 473 -17.78 5.92 -23.17
N LEU A 474 -18.39 5.76 -21.99
CA LEU A 474 -17.69 5.28 -20.79
C LEU A 474 -17.16 3.86 -20.96
N HIS A 475 -17.90 3.00 -21.63
CA HIS A 475 -17.46 1.65 -21.95
C HIS A 475 -16.22 1.65 -22.84
N GLN A 476 -16.10 2.60 -23.77
CA GLN A 476 -14.97 2.68 -24.70
C GLN A 476 -13.73 3.30 -24.07
N GLN A 477 -13.89 4.41 -23.33
CA GLN A 477 -12.76 5.21 -22.82
C GLN A 477 -12.44 4.96 -21.34
N HIS A 478 -13.42 4.55 -20.53
CA HIS A 478 -13.35 4.51 -19.06
C HIS A 478 -13.89 3.18 -18.49
N THR A 479 -13.60 2.04 -19.15
CA THR A 479 -14.24 0.75 -18.86
C THR A 479 -14.11 0.29 -17.40
N GLU A 480 -12.91 0.42 -16.82
CA GLU A 480 -12.65 -0.01 -15.43
C GLU A 480 -13.44 0.85 -14.44
N GLY A 481 -13.39 2.18 -14.59
CA GLY A 481 -14.16 3.12 -13.77
C GLY A 481 -15.67 2.90 -13.90
N LEU A 482 -16.17 2.65 -15.12
CA LEU A 482 -17.57 2.34 -15.37
C LEU A 482 -18.02 1.08 -14.61
N TYR A 483 -17.29 -0.03 -14.73
CA TYR A 483 -17.70 -1.28 -14.10
C TYR A 483 -17.67 -1.18 -12.59
N GLN A 484 -16.63 -0.55 -12.02
CA GLN A 484 -16.60 -0.22 -10.59
C GLN A 484 -17.79 0.64 -10.18
N THR A 485 -18.12 1.70 -10.94
CA THR A 485 -19.31 2.53 -10.64
C THR A 485 -20.60 1.70 -10.67
N ILE A 486 -20.76 0.75 -11.60
CA ILE A 486 -21.92 -0.16 -11.63
C ILE A 486 -21.90 -1.16 -10.47
N GLU A 487 -20.73 -1.63 -10.01
CA GLU A 487 -20.63 -2.44 -8.80
C GLU A 487 -21.13 -1.67 -7.57
N TYR A 488 -20.81 -0.39 -7.44
CA TYR A 488 -21.33 0.45 -6.35
C TYR A 488 -22.79 0.89 -6.55
N LEU A 489 -23.24 1.03 -7.80
CA LEU A 489 -24.58 1.46 -8.19
C LEU A 489 -25.26 0.44 -9.14
N PRO A 490 -25.51 -0.81 -8.72
CA PRO A 490 -26.13 -1.80 -9.57
C PRO A 490 -27.55 -1.36 -9.92
N ASP A 491 -27.96 -1.58 -11.17
CA ASP A 491 -29.32 -1.32 -11.63
C ASP A 491 -29.68 -2.30 -12.75
N ALA A 492 -30.91 -2.78 -12.73
CA ALA A 492 -31.44 -3.72 -13.72
C ALA A 492 -31.28 -3.21 -15.16
N ALA A 493 -31.38 -1.89 -15.38
CA ALA A 493 -31.28 -1.31 -16.70
C ALA A 493 -29.84 -1.30 -17.25
N PHE A 494 -28.81 -1.62 -16.46
CA PHE A 494 -27.45 -1.86 -17.01
C PHE A 494 -27.31 -3.23 -17.69
N VAL A 495 -28.13 -4.23 -17.35
CA VAL A 495 -28.01 -5.60 -17.89
C VAL A 495 -28.04 -5.63 -19.42
N PRO A 496 -29.00 -4.97 -20.11
CA PRO A 496 -29.00 -4.93 -21.58
C PRO A 496 -27.73 -4.31 -22.19
N HIS A 497 -27.19 -3.27 -21.56
CA HIS A 497 -25.98 -2.58 -22.03
C HIS A 497 -24.72 -3.43 -21.84
N LEU A 498 -24.61 -4.12 -20.70
CA LEU A 498 -23.52 -5.06 -20.42
C LEU A 498 -23.57 -6.25 -21.38
N LEU A 499 -24.75 -6.84 -21.59
CA LEU A 499 -24.93 -7.96 -22.53
C LEU A 499 -24.64 -7.58 -23.99
N LYS A 500 -25.01 -6.37 -24.42
CA LYS A 500 -24.73 -5.87 -25.78
C LYS A 500 -23.22 -5.84 -26.06
N ASN A 501 -22.41 -5.56 -25.03
CA ASN A 501 -20.96 -5.39 -25.17
C ASN A 501 -20.14 -6.62 -24.72
N TYR A 502 -20.76 -7.56 -24.00
CA TYR A 502 -20.15 -8.80 -23.52
C TYR A 502 -19.58 -9.64 -24.66
N GLN A 503 -18.37 -10.17 -24.44
CA GLN A 503 -17.75 -11.24 -25.22
C GLN A 503 -17.39 -12.44 -24.32
N HIS A 504 -17.28 -13.63 -24.92
CA HIS A 504 -16.91 -14.84 -24.19
C HIS A 504 -15.62 -14.65 -23.35
N GLU A 505 -15.61 -15.22 -22.14
CA GLU A 505 -14.55 -15.09 -21.13
C GLU A 505 -14.37 -13.68 -20.54
N GLU A 506 -15.34 -12.78 -20.69
CA GLU A 506 -15.42 -11.52 -19.91
C GLU A 506 -16.09 -11.72 -18.57
N TYR A 507 -15.37 -12.41 -17.70
CA TYR A 507 -15.86 -12.86 -16.42
C TYR A 507 -16.23 -11.75 -15.44
N ASP A 508 -15.59 -10.58 -15.47
CA ASP A 508 -15.99 -9.44 -14.63
C ASP A 508 -17.40 -8.98 -15.01
N VAL A 509 -17.69 -8.92 -16.32
CA VAL A 509 -19.00 -8.56 -16.85
C VAL A 509 -20.03 -9.62 -16.49
N VAL A 510 -19.66 -10.91 -16.56
CA VAL A 510 -20.52 -12.04 -16.16
C VAL A 510 -20.88 -11.96 -14.68
N LEU A 511 -19.90 -11.70 -13.80
CA LEU A 511 -20.12 -11.54 -12.36
C LEU A 511 -21.03 -10.35 -12.08
N LEU A 512 -20.76 -9.21 -12.71
CA LEU A 512 -21.55 -8.00 -12.55
C LEU A 512 -23.02 -8.21 -12.99
N ILE A 513 -23.25 -8.85 -14.14
CA ILE A 513 -24.60 -9.19 -14.59
C ILE A 513 -25.27 -10.16 -13.62
N ALA A 514 -24.57 -11.21 -13.18
CA ALA A 514 -25.12 -12.19 -12.25
C ALA A 514 -25.52 -11.55 -10.92
N GLN A 515 -24.68 -10.66 -10.37
CA GLN A 515 -24.97 -9.90 -9.17
C GLN A 515 -26.20 -9.00 -9.35
N ILE A 516 -26.29 -8.23 -10.44
CA ILE A 516 -27.47 -7.40 -10.72
C ILE A 516 -28.73 -8.29 -10.84
N CYS A 517 -28.64 -9.42 -11.53
CA CYS A 517 -29.77 -10.34 -11.64
C CYS A 517 -30.23 -10.89 -10.28
N GLU A 518 -29.29 -11.26 -9.41
CA GLU A 518 -29.61 -11.73 -8.05
C GLU A 518 -30.23 -10.61 -7.19
N ILE A 519 -29.66 -9.41 -7.22
CA ILE A 519 -30.15 -8.22 -6.51
C ILE A 519 -31.61 -7.90 -6.90
N TYR A 520 -31.94 -8.00 -8.18
CA TYR A 520 -33.23 -7.59 -8.73
C TYR A 520 -34.19 -8.75 -9.04
N GLU A 521 -33.87 -9.99 -8.64
CA GLU A 521 -34.66 -11.20 -8.95
C GLU A 521 -34.96 -11.38 -10.46
N LEU A 522 -33.96 -11.09 -11.29
CA LEU A 522 -34.05 -11.28 -12.74
C LEU A 522 -33.51 -12.65 -13.12
N GLU A 523 -34.05 -13.22 -14.20
CA GLU A 523 -33.47 -14.43 -14.80
C GLU A 523 -32.06 -14.14 -15.32
N ILE A 524 -31.12 -15.05 -15.01
CA ILE A 524 -29.75 -14.95 -15.50
C ILE A 524 -29.75 -15.19 -17.03
N PRO A 525 -29.19 -14.27 -17.84
CA PRO A 525 -29.17 -14.42 -19.29
C PRO A 525 -28.44 -15.69 -19.74
N GLN A 526 -29.04 -16.43 -20.68
CA GLN A 526 -28.46 -17.70 -21.17
C GLN A 526 -27.05 -17.55 -21.75
N GLN A 527 -26.74 -16.38 -22.31
CA GLN A 527 -25.47 -16.06 -22.96
C GLN A 527 -24.26 -16.15 -22.01
N ILE A 528 -24.47 -15.96 -20.70
CA ILE A 528 -23.38 -15.90 -19.70
C ILE A 528 -23.30 -17.16 -18.82
N LEU A 529 -24.28 -18.06 -18.90
CA LEU A 529 -24.39 -19.22 -17.98
C LEU A 529 -23.16 -20.12 -18.03
N GLN A 530 -22.60 -20.37 -19.21
CA GLN A 530 -21.42 -21.23 -19.38
C GLN A 530 -20.19 -20.64 -18.69
N ASP A 531 -19.98 -19.33 -18.79
CA ASP A 531 -18.86 -18.65 -18.15
C ASP A 531 -19.05 -18.52 -16.64
N LEU A 532 -20.30 -18.29 -16.19
CA LEU A 532 -20.65 -18.26 -14.77
C LEU A 532 -20.42 -19.63 -14.10
N GLU A 533 -20.81 -20.73 -14.75
CA GLU A 533 -20.52 -22.08 -14.26
C GLU A 533 -19.01 -22.35 -14.19
N SER A 534 -18.27 -21.87 -15.18
CA SER A 534 -16.81 -22.02 -15.22
C SER A 534 -16.13 -21.28 -14.07
N LEU A 535 -16.63 -20.09 -13.72
CA LEU A 535 -16.19 -19.34 -12.55
C LEU A 535 -16.45 -20.09 -11.24
N ARG A 536 -17.69 -20.54 -11.02
CA ARG A 536 -18.08 -21.28 -9.79
C ARG A 536 -17.24 -22.55 -9.59
N LYS A 537 -16.90 -23.26 -10.68
CA LYS A 537 -16.00 -24.43 -10.65
C LYS A 537 -14.53 -24.06 -10.38
N SER A 538 -14.11 -22.86 -10.80
CA SER A 538 -12.74 -22.37 -10.57
C SER A 538 -12.53 -21.85 -9.15
N GLU A 539 -13.54 -21.27 -8.52
CA GLU A 539 -13.48 -20.76 -7.13
C GLU A 539 -13.53 -21.90 -6.09
N THR A 540 -14.22 -22.99 -6.39
CA THR A 540 -14.30 -24.19 -5.53
C THR A 540 -13.10 -25.14 -5.68
N GLY A 541 -12.35 -25.02 -6.78
CA GLY A 541 -11.08 -25.74 -6.96
C GLY A 541 -9.93 -24.89 -6.45
N SER A 542 -8.95 -25.50 -5.78
CA SER A 542 -7.72 -24.86 -5.26
C SER A 542 -6.78 -24.26 -6.32
N ARG A 543 -7.33 -23.79 -7.45
CA ARG A 543 -6.63 -23.06 -8.51
C ARG A 543 -6.72 -21.58 -8.14
N GLY A 544 -5.62 -21.03 -7.60
CA GLY A 544 -5.51 -19.60 -7.36
C GLY A 544 -6.01 -18.79 -8.56
N ILE A 545 -6.68 -17.68 -8.27
CA ILE A 545 -7.34 -16.81 -9.25
C ILE A 545 -6.32 -16.45 -10.34
N GLN A 546 -6.61 -16.86 -11.56
CA GLN A 546 -5.84 -16.51 -12.74
C GLN A 546 -6.05 -15.03 -13.04
N LYS A 547 -5.08 -14.17 -12.73
CA LYS A 547 -5.18 -12.73 -12.95
C LYS A 547 -5.37 -12.42 -14.45
N ARG A 548 -6.45 -11.70 -14.76
CA ARG A 548 -6.87 -11.30 -16.11
C ARG A 548 -6.44 -9.85 -16.36
N LEU A 549 -6.14 -9.52 -17.61
CA LEU A 549 -5.76 -8.15 -18.00
C LEU A 549 -6.72 -7.64 -19.06
N ARG A 550 -7.08 -6.36 -18.98
CA ARG A 550 -7.92 -5.70 -19.98
C ARG A 550 -7.04 -5.03 -21.04
N LEU A 551 -7.21 -5.42 -22.30
CA LEU A 551 -6.44 -4.88 -23.43
C LEU A 551 -7.35 -4.06 -24.35
N HIS A 552 -6.92 -2.84 -24.71
CA HIS A 552 -7.64 -1.92 -25.58
C HIS A 552 -7.34 -2.17 -27.07
N CYS A 553 -8.38 -2.21 -27.90
CA CYS A 553 -8.26 -2.38 -29.33
C CYS A 553 -8.51 -1.07 -30.08
N ASP A 554 -7.47 -0.50 -30.69
CA ASP A 554 -7.54 0.75 -31.47
C ASP A 554 -8.47 0.65 -32.71
N ILE A 555 -8.69 -0.56 -33.24
CA ILE A 555 -9.49 -0.77 -34.45
C ILE A 555 -10.98 -0.62 -34.18
N CYS A 556 -11.47 -1.24 -33.09
CA CYS A 556 -12.88 -1.16 -32.72
C CYS A 556 -13.14 -0.23 -31.56
N ASN A 557 -12.11 0.38 -30.95
CA ASN A 557 -12.19 1.25 -29.77
C ASN A 557 -12.84 0.56 -28.55
N HIS A 558 -12.58 -0.73 -28.33
CA HIS A 558 -13.15 -1.49 -27.21
C HIS A 558 -12.06 -2.22 -26.43
N SER A 559 -12.28 -2.37 -25.13
CA SER A 559 -11.34 -3.00 -24.20
C SER A 559 -11.94 -4.27 -23.61
N PHE A 560 -11.28 -5.42 -23.80
CA PHE A 560 -11.77 -6.73 -23.36
C PHE A 560 -10.81 -7.42 -22.39
N GLN A 561 -11.32 -8.32 -21.55
CA GLN A 561 -10.47 -9.14 -20.68
C GLN A 561 -9.78 -10.27 -21.46
N TYR A 562 -8.49 -10.49 -21.17
CA TYR A 562 -7.70 -11.59 -21.68
C TYR A 562 -6.95 -12.30 -20.56
N PHE A 563 -6.86 -13.62 -20.67
CA PHE A 563 -5.99 -14.40 -19.82
C PHE A 563 -4.55 -14.35 -20.35
N VAL A 564 -3.60 -14.04 -19.46
CA VAL A 564 -2.17 -14.00 -19.79
C VAL A 564 -1.43 -14.97 -18.90
N GLU A 565 -0.94 -16.06 -19.49
CA GLU A 565 -0.25 -17.15 -18.77
C GLU A 565 1.06 -16.68 -18.12
N CYS A 566 1.84 -15.87 -18.84
CA CYS A 566 3.16 -15.40 -18.40
C CYS A 566 3.45 -13.99 -18.92
N ILE A 567 3.93 -13.12 -18.02
CA ILE A 567 4.41 -11.77 -18.35
C ILE A 567 5.89 -11.70 -17.97
N TYR A 568 6.72 -11.32 -18.93
CA TYR A 568 8.14 -11.07 -18.70
C TYR A 568 8.35 -9.60 -18.42
N VAL A 569 9.12 -9.31 -17.36
CA VAL A 569 9.35 -7.95 -16.87
C VAL A 569 10.85 -7.69 -16.80
N ASP A 570 11.33 -6.57 -17.34
CA ASP A 570 12.72 -6.14 -17.23
C ASP A 570 13.07 -5.82 -15.77
N GLU A 571 13.78 -6.74 -15.12
CA GLU A 571 14.25 -6.57 -13.75
C GLU A 571 15.13 -5.32 -13.59
N GLY A 572 15.90 -5.00 -14.63
CA GLY A 572 16.74 -3.81 -14.68
C GLY A 572 15.96 -2.50 -14.75
N ALA A 573 14.71 -2.50 -15.20
CA ALA A 573 13.84 -1.32 -15.18
C ALA A 573 13.36 -1.01 -13.76
N ILE A 574 12.95 -2.03 -13.01
CA ILE A 574 12.53 -1.90 -11.60
C ILE A 574 13.66 -1.31 -10.76
N LEU A 575 14.88 -1.81 -10.94
CA LEU A 575 16.06 -1.35 -10.20
C LEU A 575 16.43 0.12 -10.47
N ARG A 576 16.22 0.59 -11.70
CA ARG A 576 16.67 1.92 -12.14
C ARG A 576 15.61 2.99 -11.93
N MET A 577 14.35 2.66 -12.21
CA MET A 577 13.27 3.63 -12.33
C MET A 577 12.22 3.51 -11.23
N ASN A 578 12.22 2.42 -10.44
CA ASN A 578 11.17 2.10 -9.47
C ASN A 578 9.73 2.06 -10.03
N LYS A 579 9.55 2.21 -11.35
CA LYS A 579 8.28 2.16 -12.10
C LYS A 579 8.52 1.45 -13.43
N LEU A 580 7.61 0.54 -13.81
CA LEU A 580 7.64 -0.13 -15.10
C LEU A 580 7.04 0.77 -16.18
N THR A 581 7.57 0.63 -17.39
CA THR A 581 7.00 1.21 -18.62
C THR A 581 6.55 0.11 -19.55
N GLN A 582 5.79 0.44 -20.59
CA GLN A 582 5.36 -0.55 -21.60
C GLN A 582 6.55 -1.29 -22.24
N ASP A 583 7.67 -0.59 -22.47
CA ASP A 583 8.90 -1.18 -23.02
C ASP A 583 9.59 -2.17 -22.07
N SER A 584 9.24 -2.13 -20.79
CA SER A 584 9.77 -3.03 -19.77
C SER A 584 9.02 -4.36 -19.71
N LEU A 585 8.00 -4.54 -20.55
CA LEU A 585 7.09 -5.69 -20.53
C LEU A 585 7.13 -6.46 -21.84
N TRP A 586 6.96 -7.78 -21.74
CA TRP A 586 6.81 -8.62 -22.91
C TRP A 586 5.99 -9.87 -22.63
N VAL A 587 5.24 -10.30 -23.62
CA VAL A 587 4.41 -11.51 -23.61
C VAL A 587 4.64 -12.31 -24.89
N PRO A 588 4.67 -13.65 -24.81
CA PRO A 588 5.02 -14.50 -25.96
C PRO A 588 3.88 -14.71 -26.95
N ARG A 589 2.62 -14.45 -26.55
CA ARG A 589 1.44 -14.64 -27.41
C ARG A 589 1.00 -13.30 -28.00
N GLU A 590 0.66 -13.33 -29.28
CA GLU A 590 -0.10 -12.26 -29.90
C GLU A 590 -1.57 -12.37 -29.50
N PHE A 591 -2.22 -11.23 -29.27
CA PHE A 591 -3.64 -11.18 -28.95
C PHE A 591 -4.43 -10.78 -30.20
N GLN A 592 -5.65 -11.30 -30.30
CA GLN A 592 -6.63 -10.90 -31.30
C GLN A 592 -7.84 -10.32 -30.58
N CYS A 593 -8.36 -9.21 -31.10
CA CYS A 593 -9.53 -8.58 -30.52
C CYS A 593 -10.74 -9.52 -30.60
N LYS A 594 -11.36 -9.82 -29.45
CA LYS A 594 -12.57 -10.68 -29.36
C LYS A 594 -13.71 -10.23 -30.28
N ARG A 595 -13.81 -8.93 -30.58
CA ARG A 595 -14.88 -8.36 -31.40
C ARG A 595 -14.54 -8.25 -32.88
N CYS A 596 -13.44 -7.59 -33.24
CA CYS A 596 -13.10 -7.31 -34.64
C CYS A 596 -12.06 -8.28 -35.25
N ASN A 597 -11.52 -9.19 -34.43
CA ASN A 597 -10.44 -10.12 -34.79
C ASN A 597 -9.15 -9.44 -35.30
N GLY A 598 -9.01 -8.13 -35.10
CA GLY A 598 -7.81 -7.38 -35.42
C GLY A 598 -6.65 -7.72 -34.48
N LYS A 599 -5.41 -7.53 -34.95
CA LYS A 599 -4.21 -7.70 -34.12
C LYS A 599 -4.23 -6.72 -32.96
N LEU A 600 -4.06 -7.23 -31.74
CA LEU A 600 -4.14 -6.47 -30.50
C LEU A 600 -2.75 -6.39 -29.86
N PRO A 601 -2.13 -5.20 -29.75
CA PRO A 601 -0.87 -5.07 -29.05
C PRO A 601 -1.08 -5.33 -27.55
N PHE A 602 -0.09 -5.94 -26.91
CA PHE A 602 -0.07 -6.01 -25.46
C PHE A 602 0.36 -4.64 -24.94
N GLN A 603 -0.63 -3.78 -24.68
CA GLN A 603 -0.49 -2.44 -24.10
C GLN A 603 -1.37 -2.35 -22.86
N LEU A 604 -0.77 -1.96 -21.74
CA LEU A 604 -1.45 -1.85 -20.46
C LEU A 604 -1.73 -0.38 -20.13
N SER A 605 -2.81 -0.13 -19.39
CA SER A 605 -3.09 1.20 -18.83
C SER A 605 -2.06 1.57 -17.75
N GLU A 606 -1.95 2.86 -17.41
CA GLU A 606 -1.04 3.30 -16.33
C GLU A 606 -1.35 2.61 -15.00
N ASN A 607 -2.64 2.45 -14.66
CA ASN A 607 -3.07 1.74 -13.45
C ASN A 607 -2.59 0.28 -13.44
N GLN A 608 -2.77 -0.44 -14.56
CA GLN A 608 -2.29 -1.81 -14.69
C GLN A 608 -0.76 -1.91 -14.62
N LEU A 609 -0.03 -0.91 -15.15
CA LEU A 609 1.43 -0.82 -15.04
C LEU A 609 1.90 -0.59 -13.60
N GLU A 610 1.19 0.24 -12.84
CA GLU A 610 1.50 0.53 -11.44
C GLU A 610 1.26 -0.69 -10.54
N GLU A 611 0.12 -1.36 -10.74
CA GLU A 611 -0.18 -2.59 -10.03
C GLU A 611 0.86 -3.68 -10.33
N LEU A 612 1.23 -3.84 -11.60
CA LEU A 612 2.27 -4.79 -12.02
C LEU A 612 3.66 -4.39 -11.48
N THR A 613 3.95 -3.09 -11.35
CA THR A 613 5.17 -2.57 -10.72
C THR A 613 5.23 -2.99 -9.25
N LEU A 614 4.14 -2.77 -8.49
CA LEU A 614 4.06 -3.14 -7.09
C LEU A 614 4.26 -4.65 -6.91
N GLN A 615 3.50 -5.45 -7.66
CA GLN A 615 3.61 -6.91 -7.63
C GLN A 615 5.03 -7.38 -7.96
N SER A 616 5.65 -6.81 -9.00
CA SER A 616 7.02 -7.16 -9.40
C SER A 616 8.06 -6.82 -8.33
N ARG A 617 7.87 -5.73 -7.56
CA ARG A 617 8.73 -5.37 -6.42
C ARG A 617 8.57 -6.35 -5.26
N VAL A 618 7.34 -6.77 -4.98
CA VAL A 618 7.04 -7.80 -3.97
C VAL A 618 7.69 -9.12 -4.38
N ASP A 619 7.46 -9.59 -5.60
CA ASP A 619 8.03 -10.83 -6.14
C ASP A 619 9.57 -10.82 -6.09
N ARG A 620 10.20 -9.67 -6.37
CA ARG A 620 11.66 -9.50 -6.22
C ARG A 620 12.12 -9.69 -4.77
N LYS A 621 11.43 -9.06 -3.80
CA LYS A 621 11.75 -9.22 -2.37
C LYS A 621 11.54 -10.67 -1.92
N LEU A 622 10.48 -11.32 -2.40
CA LEU A 622 10.16 -12.71 -2.07
C LEU A 622 11.13 -13.72 -2.71
N LYS A 623 11.67 -13.46 -3.91
CA LYS A 623 12.73 -14.28 -4.53
C LYS A 623 14.01 -14.34 -3.69
N ASN A 624 14.24 -13.37 -2.81
CA ASN A 624 15.38 -13.37 -1.88
C ASN A 624 15.14 -14.21 -0.62
N LEU A 625 13.93 -14.76 -0.43
CA LEU A 625 13.61 -15.72 0.63
C LEU A 625 13.72 -17.15 0.07
N PRO A 626 14.23 -18.13 0.85
CA PRO A 626 14.31 -19.51 0.42
C PRO A 626 12.90 -20.11 0.27
N GLN A 627 12.36 -20.09 -0.94
CA GLN A 627 11.05 -20.67 -1.23
C GLN A 627 11.14 -22.20 -1.29
N SER A 628 10.29 -22.87 -0.52
CA SER A 628 9.97 -24.30 -0.70
C SER A 628 9.35 -24.50 -2.08
N GLN A 629 9.62 -25.65 -2.71
CA GLN A 629 9.18 -26.01 -4.07
C GLN A 629 7.66 -26.27 -4.14
N GLY A 630 6.84 -25.27 -3.81
CA GLY A 630 5.43 -25.28 -4.14
C GLY A 630 5.23 -25.01 -5.63
N THR A 631 4.34 -25.77 -6.26
CA THR A 631 3.72 -25.38 -7.53
C THR A 631 3.03 -24.03 -7.35
N ILE A 632 3.66 -22.96 -7.83
CA ILE A 632 3.04 -21.64 -7.89
C ILE A 632 1.93 -21.74 -8.94
N VAL A 633 0.67 -21.73 -8.48
CA VAL A 633 -0.53 -21.76 -9.33
C VAL A 633 -1.06 -20.33 -9.43
N GLY A 634 -0.88 -19.69 -10.59
CA GLY A 634 -1.29 -18.31 -10.87
C GLY A 634 -0.61 -17.73 -12.13
N GLN A 635 -0.95 -16.49 -12.51
CA GLN A 635 -0.26 -15.73 -13.56
C GLN A 635 1.24 -15.63 -13.23
N LYS A 636 2.10 -16.04 -14.16
CA LYS A 636 3.53 -16.09 -13.89
C LYS A 636 4.21 -14.78 -14.29
N ILE A 637 4.47 -13.92 -13.31
CA ILE A 637 5.34 -12.76 -13.52
C ILE A 637 6.79 -13.23 -13.43
N LEU A 638 7.52 -13.12 -14.54
CA LEU A 638 8.93 -13.50 -14.63
C LEU A 638 9.80 -12.28 -14.77
N LEU A 639 10.41 -11.87 -13.66
CA LEU A 639 11.49 -10.90 -13.67
C LEU A 639 12.72 -11.52 -14.38
N ILE A 640 13.15 -10.90 -15.48
CA ILE A 640 14.32 -11.25 -16.26
C ILE A 640 15.06 -9.98 -16.67
N ASP A 641 16.38 -10.04 -16.89
CA ASP A 641 17.11 -8.90 -17.45
C ASP A 641 16.92 -8.84 -18.96
N PHE A 642 16.26 -7.79 -19.46
CA PHE A 642 16.12 -7.60 -20.91
C PHE A 642 17.49 -7.30 -21.55
N PRO A 643 17.82 -7.94 -22.68
CA PRO A 643 19.13 -7.79 -23.31
C PRO A 643 19.38 -6.37 -23.80
N ARG A 644 20.57 -5.85 -23.51
CA ARG A 644 21.03 -4.53 -23.96
C ARG A 644 22.16 -4.65 -24.97
N PHE A 645 22.07 -3.93 -26.09
CA PHE A 645 23.09 -3.88 -27.12
C PHE A 645 23.19 -2.48 -27.70
N LYS A 646 24.42 -1.92 -27.74
CA LYS A 646 24.70 -0.53 -28.19
C LYS A 646 23.76 0.50 -27.54
N ASN A 647 23.68 0.46 -26.20
CA ASN A 647 22.84 1.34 -25.36
C ASN A 647 21.32 1.29 -25.59
N LYS A 648 20.83 0.36 -26.41
CA LYS A 648 19.40 0.09 -26.57
C LYS A 648 19.01 -1.19 -25.82
N THR A 649 17.91 -1.16 -25.09
CA THR A 649 17.27 -2.34 -24.48
C THR A 649 16.32 -2.96 -25.49
N TYR A 650 16.28 -4.28 -25.56
CA TYR A 650 15.40 -5.03 -26.47
C TYR A 650 14.51 -5.96 -25.65
N ASN A 651 13.22 -6.02 -25.98
CA ASN A 651 12.39 -7.11 -25.50
C ASN A 651 12.86 -8.45 -26.14
N PRO A 652 12.43 -9.60 -25.60
CA PRO A 652 12.87 -10.90 -26.10
C PRO A 652 12.68 -11.11 -27.61
N GLN A 653 11.54 -10.70 -28.20
CA GLN A 653 11.27 -10.87 -29.62
C GLN A 653 12.14 -9.96 -30.50
N ASP A 654 12.21 -8.67 -30.17
CA ASP A 654 13.02 -7.70 -30.92
C ASP A 654 14.51 -8.06 -30.88
N PHE A 655 14.95 -8.68 -29.78
CA PHE A 655 16.31 -9.16 -29.63
C PHE A 655 16.59 -10.37 -30.52
N GLU A 656 15.64 -11.30 -30.64
CA GLU A 656 15.75 -12.41 -31.58
C GLU A 656 15.85 -11.91 -33.04
N ASP A 657 15.03 -10.93 -33.41
CA ASP A 657 15.07 -10.32 -34.74
C ASP A 657 16.38 -9.53 -34.98
N LEU A 658 16.96 -8.93 -33.94
CA LEU A 658 18.29 -8.32 -34.00
C LEU A 658 19.37 -9.37 -34.27
N VAL A 659 19.36 -10.48 -33.54
CA VAL A 659 20.33 -11.57 -33.71
C VAL A 659 20.24 -12.13 -35.13
N HIS A 660 19.04 -12.40 -35.63
CA HIS A 660 18.84 -12.91 -36.98
C HIS A 660 19.33 -11.95 -38.08
N ARG A 661 19.16 -10.64 -37.90
CA ARG A 661 19.72 -9.64 -38.83
C ARG A 661 21.24 -9.62 -38.84
N TYR A 662 21.89 -9.80 -37.70
CA TYR A 662 23.35 -9.89 -37.62
C TYR A 662 23.88 -11.22 -38.16
N GLU A 663 23.18 -12.34 -37.92
CA GLU A 663 23.50 -13.66 -38.51
C GLU A 663 23.40 -13.63 -40.04
N GLY A 664 22.45 -12.88 -40.60
CA GLY A 664 22.24 -12.75 -42.05
C GLY A 664 23.14 -11.72 -42.75
N ASN A 665 23.93 -10.94 -42.01
CA ASN A 665 24.78 -9.89 -42.57
C ASN A 665 26.26 -10.30 -42.56
N ASN A 666 26.78 -10.69 -43.72
CA ASN A 666 28.19 -11.11 -43.91
C ASN A 666 29.22 -9.99 -43.64
N GLN A 667 28.80 -8.74 -43.47
CA GLN A 667 29.67 -7.60 -43.13
C GLN A 667 29.59 -7.21 -41.64
N ALA A 668 28.82 -7.93 -40.83
CA ALA A 668 28.71 -7.65 -39.40
C ALA A 668 30.04 -7.94 -38.67
N ASN A 669 30.38 -7.11 -37.67
CA ASN A 669 31.57 -7.32 -36.85
C ASN A 669 31.45 -8.67 -36.10
N PRO A 670 32.41 -9.61 -36.27
CA PRO A 670 32.38 -10.90 -35.59
C PRO A 670 32.26 -10.80 -34.08
N ASN A 671 32.88 -9.79 -33.46
CA ASN A 671 32.82 -9.59 -32.01
C ASN A 671 31.42 -9.16 -31.55
N ASP A 672 30.70 -8.36 -32.34
CA ASP A 672 29.33 -7.95 -32.05
C ASP A 672 28.38 -9.15 -32.10
N LEU A 673 28.54 -10.02 -33.11
CA LEU A 673 27.73 -11.22 -33.27
C LEU A 673 27.94 -12.21 -32.11
N THR A 674 29.20 -12.41 -31.69
CA THR A 674 29.52 -13.25 -30.54
C THR A 674 28.91 -12.70 -29.24
N LEU A 675 28.97 -11.39 -29.02
CA LEU A 675 28.34 -10.74 -27.87
C LEU A 675 26.81 -10.92 -27.87
N LEU A 676 26.17 -10.81 -29.05
CA LEU A 676 24.74 -11.02 -29.22
C LEU A 676 24.33 -12.47 -28.89
N TRP A 677 25.10 -13.47 -29.33
CA TRP A 677 24.85 -14.87 -28.98
C TRP A 677 25.01 -15.15 -27.48
N ILE A 678 26.02 -14.58 -26.82
CA ILE A 678 26.17 -14.70 -25.35
C ILE A 678 24.93 -14.12 -24.63
N LYS A 679 24.48 -12.93 -25.05
CA LYS A 679 23.28 -12.30 -24.49
C LYS A 679 22.02 -13.14 -24.77
N LYS A 680 21.90 -13.75 -25.95
CA LYS A 680 20.82 -14.67 -26.30
C LYS A 680 20.82 -15.91 -25.40
N ALA A 681 21.98 -16.50 -25.14
CA ALA A 681 22.10 -17.63 -24.23
C ALA A 681 21.67 -17.28 -22.79
N LYS A 682 22.05 -16.10 -22.30
CA LYS A 682 21.61 -15.58 -20.98
C LYS A 682 20.09 -15.36 -20.94
N LEU A 683 19.50 -14.81 -22.00
CA LEU A 683 18.05 -14.65 -22.13
C LEU A 683 17.32 -15.99 -22.11
N CYS A 684 17.75 -16.96 -22.93
CA CYS A 684 17.15 -18.31 -22.95
C CYS A 684 17.23 -18.99 -21.58
N LYS A 685 18.35 -18.83 -20.84
CA LYS A 685 18.48 -19.30 -19.46
C LYS A 685 17.43 -18.66 -18.55
N ALA A 686 17.28 -17.33 -18.61
CA ALA A 686 16.32 -16.60 -17.78
C ALA A 686 14.86 -17.05 -18.08
N MET A 687 14.56 -17.32 -19.35
CA MET A 687 13.27 -17.85 -19.80
C MET A 687 13.10 -19.37 -19.58
N ARG A 688 14.12 -20.07 -19.03
CA ARG A 688 14.17 -21.52 -18.84
C ARG A 688 14.09 -22.36 -20.13
N GLN A 689 14.45 -21.77 -21.27
CA GLN A 689 14.54 -22.42 -22.58
C GLN A 689 15.94 -23.07 -22.76
N TRP A 690 16.19 -24.14 -22.01
CA TRP A 690 17.54 -24.75 -21.93
C TRP A 690 18.02 -25.39 -23.24
N THR A 691 17.11 -25.86 -24.08
CA THR A 691 17.42 -26.41 -25.42
C THR A 691 18.04 -25.36 -26.33
N ASP A 692 17.42 -24.19 -26.39
CA ASP A 692 17.86 -23.11 -27.28
C ASP A 692 19.06 -22.36 -26.70
N CYS A 693 19.11 -22.24 -25.36
CA CYS A 693 20.32 -21.83 -24.64
C CYS A 693 21.52 -22.66 -25.08
N ARG A 694 21.44 -24.00 -25.01
CA ARG A 694 22.54 -24.90 -25.43
C ARG A 694 22.89 -24.73 -26.91
N LYS A 695 21.90 -24.63 -27.82
CA LYS A 695 22.17 -24.46 -29.26
C LYS A 695 22.97 -23.19 -29.52
N VAL A 696 22.57 -22.07 -28.90
CA VAL A 696 23.27 -20.78 -29.04
C VAL A 696 24.66 -20.86 -28.42
N LEU A 697 24.79 -21.52 -27.27
CA LEU A 697 26.08 -21.76 -26.62
C LEU A 697 27.04 -22.65 -27.43
N LEU A 698 26.57 -23.39 -28.43
CA LEU A 698 27.46 -24.18 -29.30
C LEU A 698 27.91 -23.41 -30.56
N LYS A 699 27.34 -22.23 -30.82
CA LYS A 699 27.68 -21.40 -32.00
C LYS A 699 28.89 -20.48 -31.80
N VAL A 700 29.29 -20.26 -30.56
CA VAL A 700 30.29 -19.24 -30.16
C VAL A 700 31.62 -19.91 -29.83
N GLU A 701 32.71 -19.38 -30.38
CA GLU A 701 34.06 -19.66 -29.89
C GLU A 701 34.35 -18.78 -28.67
N ALA A 702 34.92 -19.36 -27.60
CA ALA A 702 35.06 -18.69 -26.31
C ALA A 702 35.90 -17.40 -26.41
N ILE A 703 35.35 -16.28 -25.92
CA ILE A 703 36.11 -15.04 -25.73
C ILE A 703 36.91 -15.17 -24.42
N ALA A 704 38.22 -14.93 -24.45
CA ALA A 704 39.12 -15.11 -23.31
C ALA A 704 38.64 -14.41 -22.01
N GLU A 705 38.03 -13.22 -22.12
CA GLU A 705 37.53 -12.46 -20.96
C GLU A 705 36.25 -13.03 -20.31
N MET A 706 35.52 -13.93 -21.00
CA MET A 706 34.23 -14.47 -20.54
C MET A 706 34.19 -16.00 -20.50
N GLU A 707 35.33 -16.67 -20.64
CA GLU A 707 35.44 -18.12 -20.80
C GLU A 707 34.85 -18.89 -19.60
N ILE A 708 35.06 -18.43 -18.37
CA ILE A 708 34.54 -19.09 -17.16
C ILE A 708 33.01 -19.02 -17.07
N ASP A 709 32.42 -17.83 -17.25
CA ASP A 709 30.97 -17.62 -17.28
C ASP A 709 30.30 -18.47 -18.36
N TRP A 710 30.95 -18.54 -19.52
CA TRP A 710 30.51 -19.28 -20.68
C TRP A 710 30.46 -20.79 -20.43
N VAL A 711 31.57 -21.34 -19.96
CA VAL A 711 31.69 -22.77 -19.62
C VAL A 711 30.70 -23.13 -18.51
N PHE A 712 30.47 -22.23 -17.56
CA PHE A 712 29.49 -22.44 -16.49
C PHE A 712 28.06 -22.55 -17.05
N LEU A 713 27.68 -21.65 -17.95
CA LEU A 713 26.36 -21.67 -18.61
C LEU A 713 26.16 -22.94 -19.45
N LEU A 714 27.20 -23.41 -20.16
CA LEU A 714 27.18 -24.69 -20.87
C LEU A 714 27.00 -25.88 -19.91
N GLY A 715 27.72 -25.89 -18.79
CA GLY A 715 27.57 -26.88 -17.72
C GLY A 715 26.14 -26.92 -17.19
N GLN A 716 25.57 -25.75 -16.90
CA GLN A 716 24.22 -25.60 -16.36
C GLN A 716 23.12 -25.99 -17.37
N ALA A 717 23.26 -25.60 -18.64
CA ALA A 717 22.31 -25.98 -19.69
C ALA A 717 22.27 -27.50 -19.90
N ASN A 718 23.44 -28.15 -19.97
CA ASN A 718 23.52 -29.61 -20.07
C ASN A 718 22.95 -30.30 -18.82
N TYR A 719 23.19 -29.75 -17.61
CA TYR A 719 22.60 -30.29 -16.38
C TYR A 719 21.07 -30.28 -16.42
N LYS A 720 20.46 -29.15 -16.80
CA LYS A 720 19.00 -28.98 -16.86
C LYS A 720 18.34 -29.79 -17.97
N LEU A 721 19.10 -30.15 -19.01
CA LEU A 721 18.68 -31.09 -20.06
C LEU A 721 18.95 -32.57 -19.69
N ASN A 722 19.38 -32.85 -18.45
CA ASN A 722 19.76 -34.19 -17.96
C ASN A 722 20.94 -34.83 -18.73
N LEU A 723 21.77 -34.03 -19.40
CA LEU A 723 23.00 -34.45 -20.06
C LEU A 723 24.18 -34.40 -19.07
N PHE A 724 24.10 -35.18 -18.00
CA PHE A 724 25.02 -35.10 -16.87
C PHE A 724 26.50 -35.34 -17.23
N ALA A 725 26.78 -36.25 -18.16
CA ALA A 725 28.15 -36.54 -18.60
C ALA A 725 28.82 -35.33 -19.28
N GLU A 726 28.08 -34.62 -20.13
CA GLU A 726 28.57 -33.39 -20.76
C GLU A 726 28.64 -32.24 -19.75
N SER A 727 27.63 -32.09 -18.89
CA SER A 727 27.62 -31.09 -17.82
C SER A 727 28.84 -31.19 -16.90
N ARG A 728 29.22 -32.42 -16.52
CA ARG A 728 30.36 -32.68 -15.63
C ARG A 728 31.69 -32.19 -16.22
N LYS A 729 31.93 -32.39 -17.54
CA LYS A 729 33.16 -31.94 -18.20
C LYS A 729 33.40 -30.44 -17.97
N TYR A 730 32.34 -29.64 -18.10
CA TYR A 730 32.41 -28.19 -17.94
C TYR A 730 32.58 -27.76 -16.49
N PHE A 731 31.83 -28.34 -15.54
CA PHE A 731 31.99 -28.00 -14.12
C PHE A 731 33.36 -28.45 -13.55
N ASP A 732 33.86 -29.62 -13.96
CA ASP A 732 35.18 -30.10 -13.55
C ASP A 732 36.30 -29.19 -14.08
N TRP A 733 36.14 -28.65 -15.30
CA TRP A 733 37.07 -27.67 -15.86
C TRP A 733 37.12 -26.38 -15.01
N ILE A 734 35.96 -25.84 -14.63
CA ILE A 734 35.88 -24.61 -13.80
C ILE A 734 36.55 -24.80 -12.45
N VAL A 735 36.27 -25.94 -11.78
CA VAL A 735 36.88 -26.24 -10.48
C VAL A 735 38.40 -26.40 -10.61
N LYS A 736 38.90 -27.01 -11.69
CA LYS A 736 40.34 -27.17 -11.92
C LYS A 736 41.03 -25.83 -12.17
N VAL A 737 40.47 -24.98 -13.04
CA VAL A 737 41.04 -23.65 -13.37
C VAL A 737 41.00 -22.70 -12.16
N GLY A 738 39.90 -22.73 -11.40
CA GLY A 738 39.74 -21.91 -10.19
C GLY A 738 40.71 -22.25 -9.05
N VAL A 739 41.14 -23.51 -8.95
CA VAL A 739 42.13 -23.98 -7.95
C VAL A 739 43.57 -23.56 -8.32
N THR A 740 43.85 -23.31 -9.60
CA THR A 740 45.21 -23.02 -10.08
C THR A 740 45.55 -21.53 -10.24
N GLU A 741 44.59 -20.63 -10.50
CA GLU A 741 44.93 -19.25 -10.94
C GLU A 741 44.19 -18.08 -10.23
N ILE A 742 43.17 -18.29 -9.39
CA ILE A 742 42.33 -17.17 -8.88
C ILE A 742 42.18 -17.22 -7.35
N GLY A 743 43.10 -16.57 -6.63
CA GLY A 743 42.89 -16.20 -5.23
C GLY A 743 41.89 -15.05 -5.11
N SER A 744 40.84 -15.23 -4.29
CA SER A 744 39.85 -14.21 -3.89
C SER A 744 39.39 -13.24 -5.00
N GLY A 745 38.84 -13.77 -6.09
CA GLY A 745 38.23 -13.00 -7.17
C GLY A 745 36.69 -13.13 -7.21
N PRO A 746 36.00 -12.34 -8.07
CA PRO A 746 34.53 -12.35 -8.21
C PRO A 746 33.92 -13.69 -8.66
N TYR A 747 34.74 -14.65 -9.09
CA TYR A 747 34.32 -15.96 -9.63
C TYR A 747 34.25 -17.10 -8.58
N ASN A 748 34.60 -16.85 -7.31
CA ASN A 748 34.51 -17.86 -6.24
C ASN A 748 33.11 -18.48 -6.13
N SER A 749 32.06 -17.67 -6.32
CA SER A 749 30.67 -18.14 -6.28
C SER A 749 30.34 -19.17 -7.37
N LEU A 750 30.92 -19.06 -8.57
CA LEU A 750 30.69 -20.01 -9.67
C LEU A 750 31.45 -21.32 -9.46
N ILE A 751 32.61 -21.26 -8.82
CA ILE A 751 33.41 -22.44 -8.46
C ILE A 751 32.66 -23.25 -7.39
N GLU A 752 32.16 -22.59 -6.35
CA GLU A 752 31.35 -23.22 -5.29
C GLU A 752 30.06 -23.85 -5.86
N GLN A 753 29.36 -23.13 -6.74
CA GLN A 753 28.17 -23.67 -7.42
C GLN A 753 28.51 -24.86 -8.31
N SER A 754 29.62 -24.82 -9.04
CA SER A 754 30.08 -25.93 -9.89
C SER A 754 30.41 -27.17 -9.06
N ALA A 755 31.13 -27.00 -7.94
CA ALA A 755 31.42 -28.07 -6.98
C ALA A 755 30.13 -28.66 -6.37
N TYR A 756 29.15 -27.81 -6.05
CA TYR A 756 27.83 -28.23 -5.58
C TYR A 756 27.08 -29.06 -6.64
N PHE A 757 27.04 -28.64 -7.91
CA PHE A 757 26.42 -29.41 -8.98
C PHE A 757 27.12 -30.75 -9.19
N ILE A 758 28.46 -30.82 -9.12
CA ILE A 758 29.21 -32.08 -9.17
C ILE A 758 28.79 -33.00 -8.01
N LYS A 759 28.70 -32.48 -6.79
CA LYS A 759 28.28 -33.24 -5.60
C LYS A 759 26.84 -33.78 -5.73
N ILE A 760 25.90 -32.97 -6.23
CA ILE A 760 24.53 -33.44 -6.50
C ILE A 760 24.52 -34.53 -7.56
N MET A 761 25.26 -34.32 -8.65
CA MET A 761 25.41 -35.32 -9.72
C MET A 761 26.08 -36.62 -9.22
N ASP A 762 26.79 -36.60 -8.10
CA ASP A 762 27.42 -37.80 -7.52
C ASP A 762 26.55 -38.49 -6.45
N SER A 763 25.43 -37.86 -6.04
CA SER A 763 24.44 -38.43 -5.12
C SER A 763 23.56 -39.54 -5.76
N GLU A 764 23.07 -40.49 -4.95
CA GLU A 764 22.41 -41.72 -5.40
C GLU A 764 21.14 -41.53 -6.26
N GLN A 765 20.40 -40.44 -6.08
CA GLN A 765 19.20 -40.16 -6.90
C GLN A 765 19.52 -39.89 -8.38
N SER A 766 20.69 -39.34 -8.70
CA SER A 766 21.09 -39.06 -10.09
C SER A 766 21.67 -40.29 -10.81
N LYS A 767 22.14 -41.30 -10.06
CA LYS A 767 22.70 -42.55 -10.62
C LYS A 767 21.63 -43.39 -11.33
N ARG A 768 20.36 -43.32 -10.91
CA ARG A 768 19.23 -44.05 -11.55
C ARG A 768 18.88 -43.52 -12.94
N ALA A 769 19.12 -42.24 -13.24
CA ALA A 769 18.84 -41.64 -14.55
C ALA A 769 19.93 -41.92 -15.61
N ARG A 770 21.12 -42.40 -15.21
CA ARG A 770 22.27 -42.63 -16.11
C ARG A 770 22.22 -43.94 -16.90
N PHE A 771 21.31 -44.86 -16.55
CA PHE A 771 21.17 -46.13 -17.26
C PHE A 771 19.96 -46.07 -18.20
N ARG A 772 20.20 -45.76 -19.48
CA ARG A 772 19.36 -46.33 -20.55
C ARG A 772 19.63 -47.83 -20.52
N VAL A 773 18.63 -48.61 -20.13
CA VAL A 773 18.62 -50.05 -20.36
C VAL A 773 18.79 -50.25 -21.87
N ILE A 774 19.98 -50.68 -22.28
CA ILE A 774 20.15 -51.33 -23.58
C ILE A 774 19.48 -52.69 -23.39
N GLU A 775 18.30 -52.88 -23.98
CA GLU A 775 17.72 -54.22 -24.11
C GLU A 775 18.67 -55.08 -24.95
N GLY A 776 19.59 -55.74 -24.27
CA GLY A 776 20.37 -56.83 -24.82
C GLY A 776 19.49 -58.06 -24.89
N LYS A 777 19.20 -58.51 -26.12
CA LYS A 777 18.59 -59.80 -26.44
C LYS A 777 19.01 -60.90 -25.45
N LYS A 778 18.04 -61.44 -24.71
CA LYS A 778 17.79 -62.87 -24.62
C LYS A 778 16.29 -63.10 -24.50
#